data_AF-A0A7S3B7Y4-F1
#
_entry.id   AF-A0A7S3B7Y4-F1
#
_cell.length_a   1.000
_cell.length_b   1.000
_cell.length_c   1.000
_cell.angle_alpha   90.00
_cell.angle_beta   90.00
_cell.angle_gamma   90.00
#
_symmetry.space_group_name_H-M   'P 1'
#
loop_
_entity.id
_entity.type
_entity.pdbx_description
1 polymer ?
#
loop_
_entity_poly.entity_id
_entity_poly.type
_entity_poly.pdbx_seq_one_letter_code
_entity_poly.pdbx_strand_id
1 'polypeptide(L)'
;RGAAKARGGSAARAHARAAARRVAPRALGGDKRVEHAADNVADLEGILAERDACGVGVVASLKNEASHRVISESLAALGCMEHRGACSADDDSGDGAGIMTQVPWKLLAGWAKEQGLPEPQQGTHGVGMVFLPKNDEERATEFKAIMDKAVKDAGLDVVGWRKVPVDHEVVGKFAADTEPAIEQIIVDGCGLTGDELERKLFEARKLAESAHRAVLKEDEDPRGFYVCTLSGRTIVYKGMLRSVVVGMYFQDLVNTDYETAFSIYHRRFSTNTTPKWPLAQPMRFLGHNGEINTVQGNLNWLAGREASLEHPLWEGREHVLSRVGDPGNSDSANLDRIAEVLVRSGRDPEEAMMICVPEAYRNHPELLEQFPEAKEFYEFYSGAQEAWDGPALMVFSDGKTVGATLDRNGLRPARFWQTADDMVYIASEVGVVQQDPANTVSKGRLGPGQMFSVNLETGVARENAAIKKDVGTKAPYAEWLQSRRSYSDSPWSGEVPEEAEVLKQQTMFGYGAEDVQMVLHEMAANGKEPTFSMGDDIPLAVLSSKPHLLYDYFKQRFAQVTNPPIDPLREGLVMGLDMCLGARGNLLEPSEELCSQVHVDSPVINEAELEQIKADEKLGTVTIPIFFENAGEGSMKKALDDVCAQAEAAVAAGCQLVVLSDKRALDDYSVGEVNIPALLSVGAVHHHLISKGMRASTSIAIETAQAFSTHHMACLVGYGA
;
A
#
# COMPACT_ATOMS: atom_id res chain seq x y z
N ARG A 1 -22.89 51.05 44.95
CA ARG A 1 -22.27 52.15 45.76
C ARG A 1 -20.76 52.15 45.47
N GLY A 2 -20.05 53.27 45.71
CA GLY A 2 -18.67 53.50 45.23
C GLY A 2 -17.63 52.43 45.64
N ALA A 3 -16.53 52.22 44.89
CA ALA A 3 -15.41 53.16 44.63
C ALA A 3 -14.55 53.41 45.90
N ALA A 4 -13.21 53.51 45.86
CA ALA A 4 -12.17 53.25 44.85
C ALA A 4 -10.77 53.41 45.50
N LYS A 5 -9.68 53.12 44.74
CA LYS A 5 -8.24 53.46 44.98
C LYS A 5 -7.57 52.74 46.16
N ALA A 6 -6.45 52.00 46.05
CA ALA A 6 -5.17 52.09 45.29
C ALA A 6 -4.03 52.85 46.00
N ARG A 7 -2.89 52.16 46.25
CA ARG A 7 -1.50 52.55 45.85
C ARG A 7 -0.39 51.73 46.56
N GLY A 8 0.73 51.53 45.84
CA GLY A 8 2.06 51.11 46.36
C GLY A 8 2.31 49.59 46.40
N GLY A 9 3.38 49.00 45.87
CA GLY A 9 4.41 49.51 44.93
C GLY A 9 5.86 49.26 45.37
N SER A 10 6.55 48.28 44.72
CA SER A 10 8.02 48.06 44.71
C SER A 10 8.66 47.67 46.07
N ALA A 11 9.51 46.66 46.26
CA ALA A 11 10.08 45.56 45.44
C ALA A 11 10.60 44.47 46.45
N ALA A 12 11.40 43.43 46.17
CA ALA A 12 12.25 43.09 45.01
C ALA A 12 12.44 41.55 44.82
N ARG A 13 13.68 41.08 44.64
CA ARG A 13 14.09 39.71 44.25
C ARG A 13 14.97 39.05 45.33
N ALA A 14 14.83 37.72 45.51
CA ALA A 14 15.94 36.76 45.35
C ALA A 14 15.50 35.28 45.35
N HIS A 15 16.01 34.53 44.37
CA HIS A 15 16.26 33.08 44.29
C HIS A 15 15.17 31.99 44.53
N ALA A 16 14.77 31.40 43.40
CA ALA A 16 15.00 29.98 43.03
C ALA A 16 14.21 28.83 43.69
N ARG A 17 13.40 28.15 42.87
CA ARG A 17 13.33 26.68 42.79
C ARG A 17 12.91 26.22 41.39
N ALA A 18 13.32 25.00 41.03
CA ALA A 18 13.41 24.53 39.65
C ALA A 18 12.13 23.86 39.11
N ALA A 19 12.18 23.58 37.80
CA ALA A 19 11.10 23.08 36.96
C ALA A 19 10.48 21.74 37.37
N ALA A 20 9.17 21.65 37.20
CA ALA A 20 8.44 20.48 36.70
C ALA A 20 7.09 20.96 36.12
N ARG A 21 7.01 21.17 34.81
CA ARG A 21 5.73 21.47 34.13
C ARG A 21 5.22 20.21 33.44
N ARG A 22 4.17 19.59 34.00
CA ARG A 22 3.34 18.63 33.29
C ARG A 22 2.73 19.34 32.07
N VAL A 23 2.90 18.77 30.89
CA VAL A 23 2.12 19.13 29.71
C VAL A 23 0.74 18.48 29.87
N ALA A 24 -0.32 19.28 29.73
CA ALA A 24 -1.70 18.77 29.73
C ALA A 24 -2.09 18.40 28.28
N PRO A 25 -2.88 17.34 28.06
CA PRO A 25 -3.33 16.97 26.72
C PRO A 25 -4.18 18.10 26.12
N ARG A 26 -3.86 18.45 24.87
CA ARG A 26 -4.52 19.53 24.13
C ARG A 26 -5.84 19.00 23.59
N ALA A 27 -6.96 19.54 24.05
CA ALA A 27 -8.28 19.12 23.59
C ALA A 27 -8.39 19.27 22.05
N LEU A 28 -8.84 18.22 21.39
CA LEU A 28 -9.14 18.19 19.96
C LEU A 28 -10.28 19.17 19.67
N GLY A 29 -9.92 20.35 19.13
CA GLY A 29 -10.91 21.26 18.55
C GLY A 29 -11.42 20.66 17.24
N GLY A 30 -12.74 20.58 17.07
CA GLY A 30 -13.36 19.99 15.89
C GLY A 30 -12.86 20.64 14.60
N ASP A 31 -12.12 19.87 13.81
CA ASP A 31 -11.52 20.29 12.55
C ASP A 31 -12.38 19.82 11.36
N LYS A 32 -12.33 20.53 10.24
CA LYS A 32 -13.15 20.28 9.04
C LYS A 32 -12.72 19.04 8.23
N ARG A 33 -11.98 18.10 8.84
CA ARG A 33 -11.43 16.90 8.19
C ARG A 33 -12.47 15.81 7.92
N VAL A 34 -13.67 15.92 8.50
CA VAL A 34 -14.64 14.81 8.61
C VAL A 34 -15.60 14.70 7.42
N GLU A 35 -15.76 15.73 6.59
CA GLU A 35 -16.80 15.77 5.54
C GLU A 35 -16.53 14.90 4.29
N HIS A 36 -15.37 14.22 4.19
CA HIS A 36 -15.00 13.39 3.04
C HIS A 36 -14.74 11.91 3.39
N ALA A 37 -15.36 11.42 4.46
CA ALA A 37 -15.13 10.10 5.06
C ALA A 37 -15.74 8.89 4.31
N ALA A 38 -16.76 9.09 3.47
CA ALA A 38 -17.58 8.00 2.94
C ALA A 38 -16.86 7.14 1.89
N ASP A 39 -15.97 7.75 1.09
CA ASP A 39 -15.31 7.10 -0.06
C ASP A 39 -14.00 6.36 0.31
N ASN A 40 -13.72 6.18 1.61
CA ASN A 40 -12.44 5.68 2.10
C ASN A 40 -12.36 4.15 2.27
N VAL A 41 -13.47 3.42 2.09
CA VAL A 41 -13.47 1.95 2.12
C VAL A 41 -13.30 1.42 0.70
N ALA A 42 -12.35 0.49 0.51
CA ALA A 42 -12.02 -0.04 -0.79
C ALA A 42 -13.11 -1.00 -1.33
N ASP A 43 -13.83 -0.57 -2.36
CA ASP A 43 -14.80 -1.40 -3.08
C ASP A 43 -14.11 -2.54 -3.86
N LEU A 44 -14.72 -3.71 -3.81
CA LEU A 44 -14.20 -4.94 -4.40
C LEU A 44 -14.50 -5.07 -5.90
N GLU A 45 -15.63 -4.56 -6.38
CA GLU A 45 -16.00 -4.68 -7.80
C GLU A 45 -15.06 -3.84 -8.68
N GLY A 46 -14.73 -2.62 -8.24
CA GLY A 46 -13.75 -1.77 -8.91
C GLY A 46 -12.35 -2.40 -8.99
N ILE A 47 -11.86 -2.98 -7.89
CA ILE A 47 -10.54 -3.63 -7.82
C ILE A 47 -10.45 -4.85 -8.73
N LEU A 48 -11.47 -5.71 -8.74
CA LEU A 48 -11.47 -6.98 -9.49
C LEU A 48 -11.46 -6.82 -11.02
N ALA A 49 -11.77 -5.63 -11.50
CA ALA A 49 -11.80 -5.30 -12.92
C ALA A 49 -10.41 -5.09 -13.54
N GLU A 50 -9.32 -4.99 -12.77
CA GLU A 50 -7.97 -4.80 -13.30
C GLU A 50 -7.02 -5.94 -12.88
N ARG A 51 -6.30 -6.52 -13.87
CA ARG A 51 -5.45 -7.71 -13.74
C ARG A 51 -4.30 -7.64 -14.72
N ASP A 52 -3.07 -7.84 -14.26
CA ASP A 52 -1.86 -7.63 -15.07
C ASP A 52 -0.88 -8.82 -15.11
N ALA A 53 -0.22 -8.96 -16.26
CA ALA A 53 1.02 -9.72 -16.43
C ALA A 53 1.95 -8.91 -17.34
N CYS A 54 3.27 -9.02 -17.19
CA CYS A 54 4.18 -8.05 -17.81
C CYS A 54 5.53 -8.65 -18.24
N GLY A 55 6.28 -7.88 -19.01
CA GLY A 55 7.74 -7.93 -19.06
C GLY A 55 8.33 -6.64 -18.48
N VAL A 56 9.38 -6.74 -17.65
CA VAL A 56 9.96 -5.59 -16.97
C VAL A 56 11.47 -5.74 -16.81
N GLY A 57 12.20 -4.62 -16.79
CA GLY A 57 13.64 -4.63 -16.56
C GLY A 57 14.30 -3.26 -16.47
N VAL A 58 15.62 -3.29 -16.36
CA VAL A 58 16.53 -2.15 -16.16
C VAL A 58 17.74 -2.28 -17.08
N VAL A 59 18.19 -1.16 -17.63
CA VAL A 59 19.53 -0.97 -18.21
C VAL A 59 20.19 0.18 -17.45
N ALA A 60 21.41 0.01 -16.94
CA ALA A 60 22.11 1.06 -16.17
C ALA A 60 23.63 1.04 -16.37
N SER A 61 24.27 2.20 -16.28
CA SER A 61 25.72 2.34 -16.17
C SER A 61 26.14 2.38 -14.70
N LEU A 62 27.06 1.50 -14.28
CA LEU A 62 27.69 1.56 -12.96
C LEU A 62 28.40 2.89 -12.73
N LYS A 63 29.02 3.46 -13.78
CA LYS A 63 29.74 4.74 -13.66
C LYS A 63 28.82 5.97 -13.72
N ASN A 64 27.51 5.77 -13.82
CA ASN A 64 26.53 6.83 -14.03
C ASN A 64 26.84 7.69 -15.28
N GLU A 65 27.46 7.07 -16.29
CA GLU A 65 27.80 7.72 -17.55
C GLU A 65 26.56 7.81 -18.43
N ALA A 66 26.03 9.03 -18.58
CA ALA A 66 24.86 9.28 -19.42
C ALA A 66 25.17 9.04 -20.89
N SER A 67 24.35 8.24 -21.58
CA SER A 67 24.50 7.99 -23.01
C SER A 67 23.18 7.63 -23.67
N HIS A 68 23.06 7.91 -24.98
CA HIS A 68 21.91 7.47 -25.77
C HIS A 68 21.86 5.95 -25.94
N ARG A 69 22.99 5.25 -25.71
CA ARG A 69 23.07 3.78 -25.76
C ARG A 69 22.05 3.13 -24.81
N VAL A 70 21.91 3.66 -23.58
CA VAL A 70 20.96 3.16 -22.57
C VAL A 70 19.52 3.18 -23.12
N ILE A 71 19.12 4.25 -23.80
CA ILE A 71 17.79 4.35 -24.44
C ILE A 71 17.64 3.30 -25.54
N SER A 72 18.63 3.19 -26.43
CA SER A 72 18.57 2.24 -27.55
C SER A 72 18.51 0.77 -27.11
N GLU A 73 19.24 0.41 -26.04
CA GLU A 73 19.22 -0.94 -25.47
C GLU A 73 17.91 -1.21 -24.70
N SER A 74 17.38 -0.23 -23.96
CA SER A 74 16.06 -0.34 -23.31
C SER A 74 14.92 -0.50 -24.30
N LEU A 75 14.91 0.24 -25.42
CA LEU A 75 13.88 0.10 -26.45
C LEU A 75 13.96 -1.27 -27.15
N ALA A 76 15.17 -1.78 -27.41
CA ALA A 76 15.37 -3.13 -27.95
C ALA A 76 14.90 -4.21 -26.95
N ALA A 77 15.23 -4.07 -25.66
CA ALA A 77 14.81 -4.98 -24.61
C ALA A 77 13.29 -4.97 -24.40
N LEU A 78 12.67 -3.78 -24.43
CA LEU A 78 11.22 -3.60 -24.39
C LEU A 78 10.55 -4.30 -25.58
N GLY A 79 11.10 -4.15 -26.79
CA GLY A 79 10.66 -4.88 -28.00
C GLY A 79 10.70 -6.40 -27.83
N CYS A 80 11.72 -6.93 -27.15
CA CYS A 80 11.83 -8.35 -26.81
C CYS A 80 10.79 -8.83 -25.78
N MET A 81 10.05 -7.93 -25.12
CA MET A 81 8.98 -8.27 -24.17
C MET A 81 7.56 -8.27 -24.77
N GLU A 82 7.41 -8.07 -26.09
CA GLU A 82 6.08 -8.00 -26.72
C GLU A 82 5.25 -9.29 -26.49
N HIS A 83 5.88 -10.47 -26.47
CA HIS A 83 5.19 -11.76 -26.18
C HIS A 83 4.71 -11.91 -24.73
N ARG A 84 5.02 -10.93 -23.86
CA ARG A 84 4.50 -10.83 -22.48
C ARG A 84 3.45 -9.75 -22.31
N GLY A 85 3.17 -8.96 -23.35
CA GLY A 85 2.06 -8.01 -23.39
C GLY A 85 0.83 -8.58 -24.11
N ALA A 86 -0.25 -7.82 -24.09
CA ALA A 86 -1.40 -8.04 -24.95
C ALA A 86 -1.76 -6.75 -25.72
N CYS A 87 -2.63 -6.93 -26.72
CA CYS A 87 -3.22 -5.85 -27.50
C CYS A 87 -4.73 -5.87 -27.31
N SER A 88 -5.33 -4.69 -27.44
CA SER A 88 -6.79 -4.51 -27.49
C SER A 88 -7.38 -5.15 -28.76
N ALA A 89 -8.71 -5.18 -28.87
CA ALA A 89 -9.42 -5.91 -29.94
C ALA A 89 -9.30 -5.30 -31.36
N ASP A 90 -8.36 -4.38 -31.60
CA ASP A 90 -7.94 -3.91 -32.92
C ASP A 90 -6.62 -4.56 -33.40
N ASP A 91 -6.04 -5.49 -32.62
CA ASP A 91 -4.77 -6.17 -32.86
C ASP A 91 -3.54 -5.23 -32.98
N ASP A 92 -3.66 -3.97 -32.54
CA ASP A 92 -2.62 -2.93 -32.71
C ASP A 92 -2.40 -2.06 -31.46
N SER A 93 -3.48 -1.64 -30.78
CA SER A 93 -3.39 -0.84 -29.56
C SER A 93 -2.86 -1.71 -28.41
N GLY A 94 -1.65 -1.43 -27.91
CA GLY A 94 -1.06 -2.21 -26.82
C GLY A 94 -1.58 -1.81 -25.44
N ASP A 95 -1.74 -2.78 -24.53
CA ASP A 95 -2.28 -2.58 -23.16
C ASP A 95 -1.45 -1.70 -22.22
N GLY A 96 -0.36 -1.12 -22.72
CA GLY A 96 0.55 -0.26 -21.98
C GLY A 96 2.01 -0.64 -22.23
N ALA A 97 2.82 0.35 -22.57
CA ALA A 97 4.28 0.24 -22.61
C ALA A 97 4.93 1.58 -22.29
N GLY A 98 6.14 1.55 -21.76
CA GLY A 98 6.87 2.77 -21.45
C GLY A 98 8.26 2.56 -20.87
N ILE A 99 8.99 3.67 -20.72
CA ILE A 99 10.28 3.73 -20.06
C ILE A 99 10.35 4.88 -19.05
N MET A 100 11.04 4.65 -17.94
CA MET A 100 11.57 5.69 -17.04
C MET A 100 13.05 5.89 -17.35
N THR A 101 13.53 7.11 -17.23
CA THR A 101 14.94 7.49 -17.41
C THR A 101 15.30 8.64 -16.47
N GLN A 102 16.56 9.09 -16.48
CA GLN A 102 16.86 10.44 -16.01
C GLN A 102 16.24 11.51 -16.94
N VAL A 103 16.00 12.71 -16.42
CA VAL A 103 15.54 13.86 -17.22
C VAL A 103 16.60 14.24 -18.29
N PRO A 104 16.22 14.38 -19.58
CA PRO A 104 17.16 14.65 -20.67
C PRO A 104 17.51 16.14 -20.78
N TRP A 105 18.26 16.67 -19.82
CA TRP A 105 18.57 18.09 -19.69
C TRP A 105 19.16 18.73 -20.96
N LYS A 106 20.02 18.01 -21.69
CA LYS A 106 20.64 18.44 -22.95
C LYS A 106 19.60 18.75 -24.04
N LEU A 107 18.61 17.87 -24.21
CA LEU A 107 17.50 18.01 -25.15
C LEU A 107 16.58 19.18 -24.74
N LEU A 108 16.30 19.33 -23.45
CA LEU A 108 15.45 20.39 -22.92
C LEU A 108 16.11 21.79 -22.99
N ALA A 109 17.44 21.85 -22.80
CA ALA A 109 18.23 23.07 -23.00
C ALA A 109 18.18 23.54 -24.47
N GLY A 110 18.25 22.61 -25.43
CA GLY A 110 18.04 22.88 -26.85
C GLY A 110 16.68 23.52 -27.12
N TRP A 111 15.59 22.89 -26.64
CA TRP A 111 14.23 23.43 -26.76
C TRP A 111 14.07 24.81 -26.10
N ALA A 112 14.56 25.00 -24.88
CA ALA A 112 14.40 26.26 -24.15
C ALA A 112 15.06 27.43 -24.90
N LYS A 113 16.25 27.18 -25.46
CA LYS A 113 16.98 28.13 -26.30
C LYS A 113 16.22 28.50 -27.58
N GLU A 114 15.55 27.55 -28.23
CA GLU A 114 14.70 27.82 -29.40
C GLU A 114 13.47 28.67 -29.06
N GLN A 115 12.88 28.47 -27.87
CA GLN A 115 11.75 29.27 -27.39
C GLN A 115 12.15 30.62 -26.76
N GLY A 116 13.45 30.89 -26.59
CA GLY A 116 13.94 32.10 -25.92
C GLY A 116 13.69 32.12 -24.40
N LEU A 117 13.54 30.95 -23.79
CA LEU A 117 13.32 30.76 -22.36
C LEU A 117 14.65 30.58 -21.60
N PRO A 118 14.67 30.75 -20.26
CA PRO A 118 15.80 30.35 -19.42
C PRO A 118 16.18 28.89 -19.63
N GLU A 119 17.48 28.60 -19.63
CA GLU A 119 18.01 27.25 -19.82
C GLU A 119 17.75 26.39 -18.56
N PRO A 120 16.99 25.28 -18.66
CA PRO A 120 16.71 24.41 -17.52
C PRO A 120 17.98 23.65 -17.10
N GLN A 121 18.23 23.60 -15.78
CA GLN A 121 19.47 23.06 -15.22
C GLN A 121 19.22 21.86 -14.30
N GLN A 122 20.03 20.81 -14.48
CA GLN A 122 20.02 19.62 -13.63
C GLN A 122 20.23 19.98 -12.16
N GLY A 123 19.41 19.41 -11.29
CA GLY A 123 19.53 19.55 -9.83
C GLY A 123 18.95 20.84 -9.24
N THR A 124 18.62 21.84 -10.06
CA THR A 124 17.90 23.06 -9.66
C THR A 124 16.51 23.20 -10.29
N HIS A 125 16.20 22.42 -11.32
CA HIS A 125 14.90 22.42 -12.00
C HIS A 125 14.20 21.05 -11.87
N GLY A 126 12.87 21.07 -12.04
CA GLY A 126 12.03 19.89 -12.19
C GLY A 126 11.33 19.84 -13.54
N VAL A 127 10.97 18.63 -13.99
CA VAL A 127 10.16 18.43 -15.20
C VAL A 127 8.98 17.53 -14.88
N GLY A 128 7.78 18.00 -15.22
CA GLY A 128 6.55 17.23 -15.11
C GLY A 128 6.12 16.73 -16.47
N MET A 129 5.85 15.42 -16.61
CA MET A 129 5.23 14.85 -17.81
C MET A 129 3.73 14.70 -17.56
N VAL A 130 2.89 15.43 -18.30
CA VAL A 130 1.47 15.61 -18.00
C VAL A 130 0.61 15.19 -19.18
N PHE A 131 -0.42 14.39 -18.88
CA PHE A 131 -1.52 14.07 -19.79
C PHE A 131 -2.68 15.04 -19.54
N LEU A 132 -3.16 15.63 -20.63
CA LEU A 132 -4.23 16.63 -20.68
C LEU A 132 -5.33 16.19 -21.67
N PRO A 133 -6.54 16.73 -21.59
CA PRO A 133 -7.58 16.51 -22.60
C PRO A 133 -7.12 16.93 -23.99
N LYS A 134 -7.15 16.00 -24.97
CA LYS A 134 -6.69 16.26 -26.35
C LYS A 134 -7.70 17.06 -27.18
N ASN A 135 -8.99 16.79 -26.98
CA ASN A 135 -10.09 17.33 -27.79
C ASN A 135 -10.91 18.41 -27.06
N ASP A 136 -10.38 18.96 -25.96
CA ASP A 136 -11.03 20.00 -25.14
C ASP A 136 -9.96 21.02 -24.68
N GLU A 137 -9.76 22.07 -25.48
CA GLU A 137 -8.76 23.11 -25.20
C GLU A 137 -9.09 23.95 -23.95
N GLU A 138 -10.38 24.05 -23.58
CA GLU A 138 -10.82 24.81 -22.40
C GLU A 138 -10.45 24.05 -21.13
N ARG A 139 -10.83 22.75 -21.02
CA ARG A 139 -10.40 21.89 -19.90
C ARG A 139 -8.89 21.72 -19.86
N ALA A 140 -8.21 21.58 -21.00
CA ALA A 140 -6.74 21.52 -21.01
C ALA A 140 -6.09 22.80 -20.47
N THR A 141 -6.64 23.98 -20.82
CA THR A 141 -6.15 25.27 -20.29
C THR A 141 -6.42 25.42 -18.80
N GLU A 142 -7.61 25.00 -18.33
CA GLU A 142 -7.97 24.97 -16.91
C GLU A 142 -7.02 24.07 -16.10
N PHE A 143 -6.78 22.83 -16.56
CA PHE A 143 -5.92 21.88 -15.85
C PHE A 143 -4.45 22.31 -15.84
N LYS A 144 -3.99 22.99 -16.90
CA LYS A 144 -2.68 23.68 -16.89
C LYS A 144 -2.63 24.81 -15.87
N ALA A 145 -3.69 25.61 -15.74
CA ALA A 145 -3.77 26.65 -14.71
C ALA A 145 -3.81 26.09 -13.28
N ILE A 146 -4.45 24.93 -13.08
CA ILE A 146 -4.41 24.17 -11.80
C ILE A 146 -2.97 23.75 -11.50
N MET A 147 -2.27 23.18 -12.49
CA MET A 147 -0.88 22.75 -12.35
C MET A 147 0.06 23.93 -12.06
N ASP A 148 -0.03 25.03 -12.82
CA ASP A 148 0.76 26.25 -12.63
C ASP A 148 0.51 26.88 -11.23
N LYS A 149 -0.73 26.83 -10.74
CA LYS A 149 -1.07 27.29 -9.39
C LYS A 149 -0.47 26.38 -8.33
N ALA A 150 -0.56 25.06 -8.49
CA ALA A 150 -0.04 24.08 -7.54
C ALA A 150 1.50 24.16 -7.39
N VAL A 151 2.22 24.42 -8.49
CA VAL A 151 3.67 24.71 -8.49
C VAL A 151 3.98 25.95 -7.64
N LYS A 152 3.22 27.04 -7.83
CA LYS A 152 3.38 28.29 -7.05
C LYS A 152 3.02 28.14 -5.59
N ASP A 153 1.94 27.43 -5.29
CA ASP A 153 1.48 27.15 -3.92
C ASP A 153 2.53 26.30 -3.15
N ALA A 154 3.26 25.41 -3.83
CA ALA A 154 4.39 24.65 -3.27
C ALA A 154 5.66 25.51 -3.01
N GLY A 155 5.72 26.72 -3.56
CA GLY A 155 6.86 27.64 -3.47
C GLY A 155 7.87 27.55 -4.63
N LEU A 156 7.45 27.01 -5.77
CA LEU A 156 8.25 26.85 -7.00
C LEU A 156 7.73 27.78 -8.10
N ASP A 157 8.48 27.97 -9.19
CA ASP A 157 8.05 28.79 -10.34
C ASP A 157 8.00 28.01 -11.65
N VAL A 158 7.15 28.44 -12.59
CA VAL A 158 6.99 27.80 -13.91
C VAL A 158 7.86 28.51 -14.94
N VAL A 159 8.80 27.79 -15.55
CA VAL A 159 9.64 28.28 -16.66
C VAL A 159 8.85 28.25 -17.97
N GLY A 160 8.08 27.20 -18.21
CA GLY A 160 7.23 27.08 -19.39
C GLY A 160 6.66 25.68 -19.62
N TRP A 161 5.87 25.57 -20.69
CA TRP A 161 5.25 24.32 -21.13
C TRP A 161 5.79 23.93 -22.52
N ARG A 162 6.24 22.69 -22.66
CA ARG A 162 6.76 22.07 -23.88
C ARG A 162 5.77 21.03 -24.37
N LYS A 163 5.24 21.17 -25.60
CA LYS A 163 4.53 20.07 -26.26
C LYS A 163 5.53 18.97 -26.59
N VAL A 164 5.23 17.72 -26.22
CA VAL A 164 6.12 16.58 -26.51
C VAL A 164 5.97 16.22 -28.00
N PRO A 165 7.08 16.11 -28.75
CA PRO A 165 7.01 15.72 -30.15
C PRO A 165 6.63 14.24 -30.25
N VAL A 166 5.44 13.98 -30.78
CA VAL A 166 4.89 12.63 -30.95
C VAL A 166 4.43 12.38 -32.38
N ASP A 167 4.52 11.12 -32.82
CA ASP A 167 3.95 10.66 -34.09
C ASP A 167 2.60 9.96 -33.83
N HIS A 168 1.50 10.62 -34.18
CA HIS A 168 0.17 10.04 -33.99
C HIS A 168 -0.17 8.94 -35.01
N GLU A 169 0.55 8.81 -36.13
CA GLU A 169 0.22 7.84 -37.19
C GLU A 169 0.57 6.39 -36.80
N VAL A 170 1.41 6.20 -35.78
CA VAL A 170 1.84 4.87 -35.29
C VAL A 170 0.99 4.34 -34.13
N VAL A 171 -0.04 5.09 -33.71
CA VAL A 171 -0.92 4.73 -32.58
C VAL A 171 -2.09 3.88 -33.08
N GLY A 172 -2.30 2.71 -32.46
CA GLY A 172 -3.46 1.86 -32.71
C GLY A 172 -4.78 2.59 -32.48
N LYS A 173 -5.83 2.18 -33.21
CA LYS A 173 -7.08 2.94 -33.30
C LYS A 173 -7.71 3.20 -31.92
N PHE A 174 -7.85 2.18 -31.08
CA PHE A 174 -8.48 2.35 -29.76
C PHE A 174 -7.63 3.18 -28.81
N ALA A 175 -6.29 3.07 -28.90
CA ALA A 175 -5.39 3.93 -28.14
C ALA A 175 -5.48 5.40 -28.58
N ALA A 176 -5.67 5.67 -29.88
CA ALA A 176 -5.86 7.00 -30.44
C ALA A 176 -7.19 7.66 -29.99
N ASP A 177 -8.27 6.87 -29.85
CA ASP A 177 -9.57 7.34 -29.34
C ASP A 177 -9.48 7.85 -27.88
N THR A 178 -8.53 7.35 -27.08
CA THR A 178 -8.30 7.75 -25.68
C THR A 178 -6.99 8.52 -25.46
N GLU A 179 -6.32 8.92 -26.54
CA GLU A 179 -5.00 9.58 -26.50
C GLU A 179 -5.08 10.98 -25.86
N PRO A 180 -4.28 11.25 -24.81
CA PRO A 180 -4.20 12.58 -24.21
C PRO A 180 -3.31 13.52 -25.05
N ALA A 181 -3.48 14.83 -24.86
CA ALA A 181 -2.44 15.78 -25.19
C ALA A 181 -1.28 15.60 -24.19
N ILE A 182 -0.07 15.40 -24.69
CA ILE A 182 1.12 15.14 -23.86
C ILE A 182 1.99 16.39 -23.85
N GLU A 183 2.08 17.04 -22.69
CA GLU A 183 2.92 18.22 -22.48
C GLU A 183 3.83 18.06 -21.27
N GLN A 184 4.98 18.72 -21.33
CA GLN A 184 5.96 18.80 -20.25
C GLN A 184 5.91 20.19 -19.61
N ILE A 185 5.69 20.27 -18.31
CA ILE A 185 5.88 21.48 -17.51
C ILE A 185 7.32 21.52 -16.99
N ILE A 186 7.99 22.67 -17.12
CA ILE A 186 9.35 22.89 -16.64
C ILE A 186 9.29 23.87 -15.47
N VAL A 187 9.87 23.48 -14.35
CA VAL A 187 9.74 24.13 -13.05
C VAL A 187 11.12 24.57 -12.54
N ASP A 188 11.25 25.82 -12.13
CA ASP A 188 12.40 26.34 -11.40
C ASP A 188 12.26 25.98 -9.92
N GLY A 189 13.32 25.42 -9.34
CA GLY A 189 13.41 25.07 -7.92
C GLY A 189 13.49 26.27 -6.97
N CYS A 190 13.58 27.50 -7.47
CA CYS A 190 13.68 28.73 -6.67
C CYS A 190 14.86 28.71 -5.68
N GLY A 191 15.96 28.05 -6.06
CA GLY A 191 17.15 27.84 -5.23
C GLY A 191 17.16 26.56 -4.39
N LEU A 192 16.08 25.76 -4.41
CA LEU A 192 16.06 24.42 -3.84
C LEU A 192 16.80 23.43 -4.73
N THR A 193 17.38 22.40 -4.11
CA THR A 193 18.15 21.33 -4.77
C THR A 193 17.97 20.00 -4.04
N GLY A 194 18.53 18.92 -4.61
CA GLY A 194 18.64 17.64 -3.91
C GLY A 194 17.29 17.02 -3.58
N ASP A 195 17.14 16.47 -2.37
CA ASP A 195 15.91 15.79 -1.94
C ASP A 195 14.80 16.77 -1.52
N GLU A 196 15.11 18.02 -1.21
CA GLU A 196 14.09 19.04 -0.91
C GLU A 196 13.37 19.52 -2.17
N LEU A 197 14.10 19.70 -3.28
CA LEU A 197 13.49 19.97 -4.59
C LEU A 197 12.52 18.83 -4.97
N GLU A 198 12.94 17.58 -4.80
CA GLU A 198 12.07 16.42 -5.05
C GLU A 198 10.82 16.40 -4.14
N ARG A 199 10.94 16.74 -2.85
CA ARG A 199 9.78 16.87 -1.95
C ARG A 199 8.83 17.98 -2.40
N LYS A 200 9.34 19.13 -2.84
CA LYS A 200 8.51 20.24 -3.35
C LYS A 200 7.84 19.93 -4.67
N LEU A 201 8.49 19.17 -5.54
CA LEU A 201 7.89 18.66 -6.78
C LEU A 201 6.80 17.62 -6.48
N PHE A 202 6.99 16.74 -5.50
CA PHE A 202 5.94 15.84 -5.01
C PHE A 202 4.75 16.61 -4.41
N GLU A 203 5.00 17.62 -3.58
CA GLU A 203 3.97 18.52 -3.02
C GLU A 203 3.17 19.20 -4.14
N ALA A 204 3.83 19.84 -5.11
CA ALA A 204 3.17 20.47 -6.25
C ALA A 204 2.27 19.48 -7.02
N ARG A 205 2.72 18.24 -7.21
CA ARG A 205 1.91 17.19 -7.85
C ARG A 205 0.67 16.84 -7.01
N LYS A 206 0.84 16.61 -5.71
CA LYS A 206 -0.28 16.25 -4.80
C LYS A 206 -1.29 17.39 -4.66
N LEU A 207 -0.83 18.64 -4.64
CA LEU A 207 -1.68 19.83 -4.68
C LEU A 207 -2.47 19.91 -6.00
N ALA A 208 -1.84 19.65 -7.16
CA ALA A 208 -2.51 19.62 -8.45
C ALA A 208 -3.54 18.48 -8.54
N GLU A 209 -3.19 17.26 -8.11
CA GLU A 209 -4.11 16.11 -8.05
C GLU A 209 -5.34 16.40 -7.16
N SER A 210 -5.15 17.06 -6.02
CA SER A 210 -6.22 17.44 -5.09
C SER A 210 -7.12 18.55 -5.66
N ALA A 211 -6.51 19.59 -6.24
CA ALA A 211 -7.25 20.71 -6.84
C ALA A 211 -8.05 20.29 -8.09
N HIS A 212 -7.50 19.39 -8.91
CA HIS A 212 -8.21 18.77 -10.03
C HIS A 212 -9.47 18.02 -9.56
N ARG A 213 -9.35 17.16 -8.52
CA ARG A 213 -10.52 16.43 -7.99
C ARG A 213 -11.62 17.35 -7.47
N ALA A 214 -11.28 18.52 -6.96
CA ALA A 214 -12.25 19.50 -6.48
C ALA A 214 -13.05 20.20 -7.61
N VAL A 215 -12.67 20.05 -8.88
CA VAL A 215 -13.35 20.64 -10.06
C VAL A 215 -13.89 19.59 -11.06
N LEU A 216 -13.76 18.29 -10.73
CA LEU A 216 -14.38 17.21 -11.48
C LEU A 216 -15.90 17.24 -11.32
N LYS A 217 -16.60 16.93 -12.42
CA LYS A 217 -18.04 16.64 -12.41
C LYS A 217 -18.26 15.15 -12.09
N GLU A 218 -19.46 14.79 -11.63
CA GLU A 218 -19.81 13.41 -11.26
C GLU A 218 -19.64 12.40 -12.41
N ASP A 219 -19.69 12.84 -13.66
CA ASP A 219 -19.59 12.04 -14.89
C ASP A 219 -18.19 12.05 -15.55
N GLU A 220 -17.23 12.80 -15.02
CA GLU A 220 -15.88 12.93 -15.60
C GLU A 220 -14.88 11.92 -15.01
N ASP A 221 -14.11 11.25 -15.87
CA ASP A 221 -13.04 10.36 -15.40
C ASP A 221 -11.92 11.19 -14.73
N PRO A 222 -11.58 10.94 -13.44
CA PRO A 222 -10.50 11.66 -12.75
C PRO A 222 -9.16 11.55 -13.48
N ARG A 223 -8.97 10.53 -14.32
CA ARG A 223 -7.77 10.29 -15.15
C ARG A 223 -7.62 11.25 -16.34
N GLY A 224 -8.60 12.12 -16.61
CA GLY A 224 -8.53 13.14 -17.68
C GLY A 224 -7.42 14.20 -17.47
N PHE A 225 -6.90 14.32 -16.25
CA PHE A 225 -5.64 15.01 -15.93
C PHE A 225 -4.75 14.04 -15.16
N TYR A 226 -3.54 13.77 -15.66
CA TYR A 226 -2.63 12.82 -15.02
C TYR A 226 -1.17 13.22 -15.17
N VAL A 227 -0.49 13.41 -14.05
CA VAL A 227 0.95 13.67 -13.99
C VAL A 227 1.69 12.33 -13.93
N CYS A 228 2.32 11.93 -15.03
CA CYS A 228 3.12 10.70 -15.12
C CYS A 228 4.30 10.74 -14.15
N THR A 229 5.07 11.82 -14.20
CA THR A 229 6.18 12.14 -13.29
C THR A 229 6.22 13.65 -13.05
N LEU A 230 6.79 14.06 -11.92
CA LEU A 230 7.22 15.43 -11.67
C LEU A 230 8.46 15.36 -10.75
N SER A 231 9.64 15.53 -11.32
CA SER A 231 10.93 15.30 -10.66
C SER A 231 12.05 16.08 -11.37
N GLY A 232 13.09 16.45 -10.63
CA GLY A 232 14.37 16.95 -11.13
C GLY A 232 15.41 15.85 -11.37
N ARG A 233 15.01 14.58 -11.24
CA ARG A 233 15.84 13.39 -11.50
C ARG A 233 15.27 12.52 -12.59
N THR A 234 14.01 12.12 -12.48
CA THR A 234 13.40 11.09 -13.32
C THR A 234 12.27 11.63 -14.21
N ILE A 235 12.09 10.99 -15.37
CA ILE A 235 10.96 11.24 -16.26
C ILE A 235 10.46 9.93 -16.86
N VAL A 236 9.16 9.83 -17.12
CA VAL A 236 8.54 8.64 -17.72
C VAL A 236 7.87 8.98 -19.04
N TYR A 237 8.22 8.21 -20.07
CA TYR A 237 7.59 8.21 -21.39
C TYR A 237 6.79 6.91 -21.54
N LYS A 238 5.47 6.98 -21.46
CA LYS A 238 4.57 5.82 -21.49
C LYS A 238 3.28 6.09 -22.24
N GLY A 239 2.62 5.04 -22.71
CA GLY A 239 1.31 5.13 -23.36
C GLY A 239 0.68 3.78 -23.66
N MET A 240 -0.49 3.79 -24.29
CA MET A 240 -1.22 2.57 -24.70
C MET A 240 -0.69 2.05 -26.04
N LEU A 241 0.60 1.67 -26.01
CA LEU A 241 1.40 1.37 -27.18
C LEU A 241 1.93 -0.07 -27.10
N ARG A 242 2.18 -0.67 -28.26
CA ARG A 242 3.04 -1.86 -28.38
C ARG A 242 4.49 -1.49 -28.03
N SER A 243 5.28 -2.44 -27.56
CA SER A 243 6.67 -2.22 -27.11
C SER A 243 7.51 -1.48 -28.15
N VAL A 244 7.46 -1.95 -29.41
CA VAL A 244 8.23 -1.37 -30.52
C VAL A 244 7.75 0.03 -30.93
N VAL A 245 6.49 0.36 -30.63
CA VAL A 245 5.87 1.64 -30.98
C VAL A 245 6.32 2.76 -30.04
N VAL A 246 6.77 2.47 -28.80
CA VAL A 246 7.18 3.50 -27.82
C VAL A 246 8.24 4.45 -28.39
N GLY A 247 9.29 3.92 -29.04
CA GLY A 247 10.34 4.71 -29.68
C GLY A 247 9.94 5.34 -31.03
N MET A 248 8.90 4.83 -31.68
CA MET A 248 8.34 5.42 -32.90
C MET A 248 7.40 6.59 -32.57
N TYR A 249 6.64 6.46 -31.49
CA TYR A 249 5.69 7.46 -31.01
C TYR A 249 6.42 8.65 -30.39
N PHE A 250 7.27 8.43 -29.38
CA PHE A 250 7.99 9.51 -28.70
C PHE A 250 9.29 9.88 -29.42
N GLN A 251 9.24 10.92 -30.25
CA GLN A 251 10.39 11.36 -31.07
C GLN A 251 11.59 11.82 -30.24
N ASP A 252 11.38 12.22 -28.98
CA ASP A 252 12.46 12.50 -28.04
C ASP A 252 13.36 11.28 -27.82
N LEU A 253 12.81 10.05 -27.78
CA LEU A 253 13.56 8.83 -27.44
C LEU A 253 14.50 8.35 -28.55
N VAL A 254 14.36 8.87 -29.77
CA VAL A 254 15.27 8.60 -30.90
C VAL A 254 16.22 9.78 -31.19
N ASN A 255 16.10 10.87 -30.43
CA ASN A 255 17.03 11.99 -30.51
C ASN A 255 18.34 11.65 -29.78
N THR A 256 19.47 11.78 -30.47
CA THR A 256 20.81 11.50 -29.93
C THR A 256 21.23 12.41 -28.77
N ASP A 257 20.56 13.56 -28.58
CA ASP A 257 20.74 14.42 -27.41
C ASP A 257 19.97 13.94 -26.17
N TYR A 258 19.17 12.88 -26.30
CA TYR A 258 18.60 12.16 -25.16
C TYR A 258 19.65 11.17 -24.62
N GLU A 259 20.40 11.63 -23.62
CA GLU A 259 21.40 10.85 -22.90
C GLU A 259 20.90 10.53 -21.48
N THR A 260 21.06 9.28 -21.03
CA THR A 260 20.75 8.90 -19.64
C THR A 260 21.69 7.80 -19.16
N ALA A 261 21.93 7.72 -17.86
CA ALA A 261 22.75 6.68 -17.25
C ALA A 261 21.95 5.44 -16.84
N PHE A 262 20.63 5.54 -16.68
CA PHE A 262 19.78 4.39 -16.40
C PHE A 262 18.42 4.52 -17.10
N SER A 263 17.80 3.37 -17.33
CA SER A 263 16.43 3.28 -17.80
C SER A 263 15.74 2.06 -17.21
N ILE A 264 14.49 2.25 -16.77
CA ILE A 264 13.56 1.17 -16.44
C ILE A 264 12.59 1.04 -17.61
N TYR A 265 12.32 -0.17 -18.09
CA TYR A 265 11.34 -0.42 -19.15
C TYR A 265 10.24 -1.41 -18.69
N HIS A 266 9.03 -1.23 -19.20
CA HIS A 266 7.88 -2.07 -18.87
C HIS A 266 6.94 -2.27 -20.06
N ARG A 267 6.47 -3.50 -20.26
CA ARG A 267 5.38 -3.88 -21.17
C ARG A 267 4.27 -4.59 -20.38
N ARG A 268 3.06 -4.05 -20.44
CA ARG A 268 1.85 -4.52 -19.74
C ARG A 268 1.01 -5.46 -20.62
N PHE A 269 0.36 -6.43 -19.99
CA PHE A 269 -0.78 -7.22 -20.45
C PHE A 269 -1.93 -6.87 -19.51
N SER A 270 -3.13 -6.65 -20.03
CA SER A 270 -4.34 -6.44 -19.24
C SER A 270 -5.46 -7.37 -19.68
N THR A 271 -6.41 -7.68 -18.79
CA THR A 271 -7.67 -8.33 -19.20
C THR A 271 -8.71 -7.34 -19.76
N ASN A 272 -8.40 -6.04 -19.78
CA ASN A 272 -9.31 -4.98 -20.21
C ASN A 272 -9.05 -4.57 -21.67
N THR A 273 -10.11 -4.53 -22.48
CA THR A 273 -10.05 -4.17 -23.90
C THR A 273 -10.14 -2.66 -24.20
N THR A 274 -10.38 -1.83 -23.17
CA THR A 274 -10.49 -0.37 -23.31
C THR A 274 -9.21 0.30 -22.81
N PRO A 275 -8.39 0.90 -23.69
CA PRO A 275 -7.10 1.44 -23.31
C PRO A 275 -7.21 2.72 -22.45
N LYS A 276 -6.40 2.80 -21.38
CA LYS A 276 -6.37 3.94 -20.45
C LYS A 276 -4.93 4.36 -20.16
N TRP A 277 -4.46 5.41 -20.85
CA TRP A 277 -3.06 5.86 -20.86
C TRP A 277 -2.39 6.00 -19.48
N PRO A 278 -3.05 6.48 -18.42
CA PRO A 278 -2.49 6.52 -17.07
C PRO A 278 -2.09 5.16 -16.46
N LEU A 279 -2.71 4.06 -16.88
CA LEU A 279 -2.47 2.70 -16.33
C LEU A 279 -1.26 2.01 -16.96
N ALA A 280 -0.70 2.54 -18.06
CA ALA A 280 0.59 2.11 -18.57
C ALA A 280 1.68 2.29 -17.49
N GLN A 281 2.77 1.54 -17.61
CA GLN A 281 3.91 1.59 -16.69
C GLN A 281 5.21 1.94 -17.44
N PRO A 282 6.28 2.40 -16.77
CA PRO A 282 6.44 2.61 -15.32
C PRO A 282 5.49 3.62 -14.66
N MET A 283 5.42 3.55 -13.33
CA MET A 283 4.81 4.55 -12.46
C MET A 283 5.87 5.58 -12.04
N ARG A 284 5.79 6.22 -10.85
CA ARG A 284 6.68 7.36 -10.50
C ARG A 284 8.01 6.90 -9.92
N PHE A 285 7.98 5.77 -9.22
CA PHE A 285 9.08 5.11 -8.56
C PHE A 285 9.22 3.65 -9.04
N LEU A 286 8.10 2.97 -9.34
CA LEU A 286 8.05 1.53 -9.66
C LEU A 286 7.78 1.19 -11.13
N GLY A 287 8.35 0.06 -11.57
CA GLY A 287 7.76 -0.81 -12.59
C GLY A 287 7.42 -2.17 -11.96
N HIS A 288 6.20 -2.65 -12.11
CA HIS A 288 5.69 -3.85 -11.47
C HIS A 288 5.25 -4.91 -12.49
N ASN A 289 5.89 -6.08 -12.45
CA ASN A 289 5.42 -7.29 -13.13
C ASN A 289 4.76 -8.19 -12.10
N GLY A 290 3.44 -8.19 -12.01
CA GLY A 290 2.78 -8.89 -10.93
C GLY A 290 1.30 -8.59 -10.77
N GLU A 291 0.74 -9.09 -9.67
CA GLU A 291 -0.61 -8.79 -9.16
C GLU A 291 -0.55 -8.84 -7.63
N ILE A 292 -0.96 -7.75 -6.95
CA ILE A 292 -1.03 -7.70 -5.47
C ILE A 292 -2.38 -8.25 -5.02
N ASN A 293 -2.40 -9.51 -4.58
CA ASN A 293 -3.63 -10.20 -4.19
C ASN A 293 -4.21 -9.73 -2.84
N THR A 294 -3.41 -9.01 -2.02
CA THR A 294 -3.85 -8.39 -0.76
C THR A 294 -4.39 -6.96 -0.90
N VAL A 295 -4.44 -6.38 -2.12
CA VAL A 295 -4.65 -4.94 -2.36
C VAL A 295 -5.84 -4.31 -1.62
N GLN A 296 -6.98 -5.00 -1.49
CA GLN A 296 -8.14 -4.47 -0.77
C GLN A 296 -7.86 -4.27 0.72
N GLY A 297 -7.17 -5.23 1.36
CA GLY A 297 -6.75 -5.13 2.75
C GLY A 297 -5.74 -3.98 2.94
N ASN A 298 -4.76 -3.89 2.05
CA ASN A 298 -3.73 -2.84 2.09
C ASN A 298 -4.34 -1.44 1.93
N LEU A 299 -5.32 -1.26 1.02
CA LEU A 299 -6.04 -0.01 0.84
C LEU A 299 -6.84 0.38 2.10
N ASN A 300 -7.55 -0.57 2.71
CA ASN A 300 -8.29 -0.32 3.96
C ASN A 300 -7.36 0.03 5.14
N TRP A 301 -6.21 -0.65 5.24
CA TRP A 301 -5.18 -0.34 6.26
C TRP A 301 -4.48 0.98 6.02
N LEU A 302 -4.33 1.40 4.77
CA LEU A 302 -3.79 2.71 4.39
C LEU A 302 -4.80 3.82 4.73
N ALA A 303 -6.04 3.70 4.27
CA ALA A 303 -7.13 4.63 4.61
C ALA A 303 -7.33 4.77 6.13
N GLY A 304 -7.20 3.67 6.89
CA GLY A 304 -7.30 3.66 8.34
C GLY A 304 -6.14 4.34 9.09
N ARG A 305 -5.02 4.66 8.43
CA ARG A 305 -3.82 5.28 9.04
C ARG A 305 -3.36 6.59 8.41
N GLU A 306 -3.90 7.02 7.26
CA GLU A 306 -3.45 8.24 6.57
C GLU A 306 -3.49 9.48 7.47
N ALA A 307 -4.44 9.55 8.40
CA ALA A 307 -4.57 10.64 9.37
C ALA A 307 -3.46 10.69 10.45
N SER A 308 -2.69 9.61 10.62
CA SER A 308 -1.57 9.51 11.57
C SER A 308 -0.19 9.46 10.90
N LEU A 309 -0.11 9.75 9.60
CA LEU A 309 1.17 9.90 8.89
C LEU A 309 1.73 11.31 9.14
N GLU A 310 2.80 11.39 9.93
CA GLU A 310 3.54 12.63 10.19
C GLU A 310 5.04 12.37 10.07
N HIS A 311 5.82 13.37 9.64
CA HIS A 311 7.28 13.28 9.68
C HIS A 311 7.89 14.68 9.68
N PRO A 312 8.95 14.95 10.48
CA PRO A 312 9.53 16.30 10.60
C PRO A 312 9.93 16.97 9.28
N LEU A 313 10.27 16.20 8.24
CA LEU A 313 10.62 16.70 6.90
C LEU A 313 9.47 17.37 6.14
N TRP A 314 8.22 17.20 6.58
CA TRP A 314 7.05 17.87 5.97
C TRP A 314 6.75 19.23 6.62
N GLU A 315 7.29 19.52 7.82
CA GLU A 315 7.25 20.85 8.45
C GLU A 315 5.83 21.49 8.53
N GLY A 316 4.76 20.72 8.77
CA GLY A 316 3.37 21.20 8.77
C GLY A 316 2.64 21.01 7.43
N ARG A 317 3.28 20.37 6.45
CA ARG A 317 2.72 20.06 5.12
C ARG A 317 2.10 18.66 5.03
N GLU A 318 1.89 17.97 6.15
CA GLU A 318 1.45 16.56 6.21
C GLU A 318 0.11 16.33 5.49
N HIS A 319 -0.69 17.37 5.25
CA HIS A 319 -1.88 17.30 4.39
C HIS A 319 -1.60 16.75 2.97
N VAL A 320 -0.38 16.91 2.44
CA VAL A 320 0.02 16.31 1.13
C VAL A 320 0.16 14.79 1.19
N LEU A 321 0.25 14.20 2.39
CA LEU A 321 0.30 12.76 2.63
C LEU A 321 -1.09 12.13 2.71
N SER A 322 -2.16 12.92 2.63
CA SER A 322 -3.52 12.38 2.53
C SER A 322 -3.77 11.75 1.14
N ARG A 323 -4.67 10.75 1.10
CA ARG A 323 -5.05 10.00 -0.10
C ARG A 323 -3.84 9.42 -0.83
N VAL A 324 -3.06 8.62 -0.10
CA VAL A 324 -2.05 7.73 -0.66
C VAL A 324 -2.75 6.59 -1.37
N GLY A 325 -3.75 5.98 -0.73
CA GLY A 325 -4.60 4.97 -1.35
C GLY A 325 -5.67 5.57 -2.28
N ASP A 326 -6.01 4.86 -3.34
CA ASP A 326 -7.15 5.15 -4.21
C ASP A 326 -7.68 3.86 -4.86
N PRO A 327 -8.88 3.38 -4.50
CA PRO A 327 -9.48 2.19 -5.11
C PRO A 327 -9.73 2.28 -6.63
N GLY A 328 -9.75 3.49 -7.21
CA GLY A 328 -9.89 3.71 -8.66
C GLY A 328 -8.59 3.57 -9.46
N ASN A 329 -7.47 3.31 -8.78
CA ASN A 329 -6.15 3.05 -9.37
C ASN A 329 -5.80 1.55 -9.32
N SER A 330 -4.91 1.13 -10.22
CA SER A 330 -4.35 -0.23 -10.19
C SER A 330 -3.60 -0.54 -8.89
N ASP A 331 -3.46 -1.83 -8.61
CA ASP A 331 -2.63 -2.36 -7.52
C ASP A 331 -1.21 -1.77 -7.50
N SER A 332 -0.62 -1.71 -8.69
CA SER A 332 0.73 -1.25 -9.00
C SER A 332 0.88 0.26 -8.75
N ALA A 333 -0.15 1.04 -9.09
CA ALA A 333 -0.19 2.48 -8.83
C ALA A 333 -0.38 2.81 -7.35
N ASN A 334 -1.10 1.97 -6.60
CA ASN A 334 -1.26 2.12 -5.16
C ASN A 334 0.03 1.75 -4.40
N LEU A 335 0.71 0.68 -4.81
CA LEU A 335 2.02 0.30 -4.27
C LEU A 335 3.10 1.37 -4.57
N ASP A 336 3.11 1.93 -5.78
CA ASP A 336 3.99 3.04 -6.17
C ASP A 336 3.82 4.26 -5.26
N ARG A 337 2.58 4.62 -4.91
CA ARG A 337 2.28 5.77 -4.06
C ARG A 337 2.75 5.61 -2.62
N ILE A 338 2.55 4.45 -1.99
CA ILE A 338 3.02 4.22 -0.62
C ILE A 338 4.55 4.14 -0.57
N ALA A 339 5.18 3.48 -1.54
CA ALA A 339 6.63 3.45 -1.66
C ALA A 339 7.23 4.85 -1.90
N GLU A 340 6.63 5.66 -2.78
CA GLU A 340 7.06 7.04 -3.00
C GLU A 340 6.89 7.89 -1.74
N VAL A 341 5.79 7.76 -0.98
CA VAL A 341 5.59 8.46 0.30
C VAL A 341 6.69 8.12 1.31
N LEU A 342 7.09 6.84 1.41
CA LEU A 342 8.21 6.41 2.27
C LEU A 342 9.54 7.06 1.83
N VAL A 343 9.84 7.04 0.53
CA VAL A 343 11.08 7.64 -0.03
C VAL A 343 11.10 9.16 0.13
N ARG A 344 10.00 9.87 -0.17
CA ARG A 344 9.92 11.33 0.03
C ARG A 344 9.94 11.73 1.50
N SER A 345 9.54 10.83 2.40
CA SER A 345 9.69 10.99 3.85
C SER A 345 11.09 10.61 4.37
N GLY A 346 12.06 10.32 3.49
CA GLY A 346 13.48 10.20 3.84
C GLY A 346 14.00 8.77 4.01
N ARG A 347 13.23 7.74 3.64
CA ARG A 347 13.74 6.35 3.58
C ARG A 347 14.48 6.08 2.26
N ASP A 348 15.46 5.20 2.30
CA ASP A 348 16.11 4.75 1.06
C ASP A 348 15.18 3.85 0.24
N PRO A 349 15.33 3.78 -1.10
CA PRO A 349 14.52 2.91 -1.97
C PRO A 349 14.48 1.45 -1.51
N GLU A 350 15.62 0.88 -1.13
CA GLU A 350 15.70 -0.50 -0.64
C GLU A 350 14.92 -0.71 0.67
N GLU A 351 14.96 0.27 1.57
CA GLU A 351 14.25 0.22 2.85
C GLU A 351 12.73 0.34 2.65
N ALA A 352 12.29 1.28 1.80
CA ALA A 352 10.88 1.42 1.45
C ALA A 352 10.31 0.12 0.84
N MET A 353 11.08 -0.54 -0.02
CA MET A 353 10.68 -1.83 -0.61
C MET A 353 10.69 -2.97 0.41
N MET A 354 11.64 -3.01 1.36
CA MET A 354 11.63 -3.99 2.45
C MET A 354 10.46 -3.79 3.43
N ILE A 355 9.94 -2.57 3.58
CA ILE A 355 8.74 -2.27 4.38
C ILE A 355 7.46 -2.72 3.65
N CYS A 356 7.32 -2.39 2.36
CA CYS A 356 6.10 -2.71 1.60
C CYS A 356 6.00 -4.19 1.22
N VAL A 357 7.11 -4.82 0.81
CA VAL A 357 7.15 -6.23 0.36
C VAL A 357 8.26 -6.97 1.11
N PRO A 358 8.02 -7.33 2.39
CA PRO A 358 9.00 -8.02 3.23
C PRO A 358 9.26 -9.47 2.78
N GLU A 359 10.46 -9.96 3.09
CA GLU A 359 10.84 -11.37 2.89
C GLU A 359 10.18 -12.29 3.93
N ALA A 360 10.00 -13.57 3.60
CA ALA A 360 9.57 -14.58 4.54
C ALA A 360 10.70 -14.95 5.52
N TYR A 361 10.86 -14.15 6.58
CA TYR A 361 12.04 -14.22 7.48
C TYR A 361 11.94 -15.25 8.61
N ARG A 362 10.73 -15.57 9.12
CA ARG A 362 10.54 -16.32 10.38
C ARG A 362 11.17 -17.73 10.35
N ASN A 363 11.02 -18.43 9.24
CA ASN A 363 11.45 -19.83 9.08
C ASN A 363 12.63 -19.97 8.09
N HIS A 364 13.54 -18.99 8.05
CA HIS A 364 14.62 -18.92 7.06
C HIS A 364 16.03 -19.01 7.70
N PRO A 365 16.55 -20.23 8.02
CA PRO A 365 17.84 -20.40 8.70
C PRO A 365 19.00 -19.67 8.03
N GLU A 366 19.10 -19.70 6.70
CA GLU A 366 20.19 -19.03 5.96
C GLU A 366 20.18 -17.49 6.13
N LEU A 367 19.02 -16.88 6.42
CA LEU A 367 18.91 -15.43 6.66
C LEU A 367 19.51 -15.11 8.03
N LEU A 368 19.09 -15.89 9.04
CA LEU A 368 19.57 -15.78 10.42
C LEU A 368 21.08 -16.04 10.55
N GLU A 369 21.63 -16.91 9.70
CA GLU A 369 23.07 -17.17 9.62
C GLU A 369 23.86 -16.05 8.92
N GLN A 370 23.31 -15.44 7.86
CA GLN A 370 24.05 -14.47 7.04
C GLN A 370 23.96 -13.02 7.56
N PHE A 371 22.80 -12.60 8.06
CA PHE A 371 22.53 -11.24 8.54
C PHE A 371 21.30 -11.26 9.49
N PRO A 372 21.46 -11.63 10.77
CA PRO A 372 20.34 -11.67 11.71
C PRO A 372 19.60 -10.34 11.78
N GLU A 373 20.29 -9.21 11.61
CA GLU A 373 19.76 -7.83 11.76
C GLU A 373 18.51 -7.53 10.89
N ALA A 374 18.30 -8.28 9.79
CA ALA A 374 17.09 -8.14 8.98
C ALA A 374 15.86 -8.80 9.61
N LYS A 375 16.05 -9.83 10.45
CA LYS A 375 14.97 -10.45 11.24
C LYS A 375 14.36 -9.43 12.19
N GLU A 376 15.18 -8.70 12.96
CA GLU A 376 14.67 -7.68 13.87
C GLU A 376 14.04 -6.50 13.11
N PHE A 377 14.56 -6.12 11.95
CA PHE A 377 13.89 -5.16 11.07
C PHE A 377 12.48 -5.63 10.66
N TYR A 378 12.34 -6.86 10.17
CA TYR A 378 11.03 -7.35 9.72
C TYR A 378 10.07 -7.60 10.87
N GLU A 379 10.54 -8.06 12.03
CA GLU A 379 9.73 -8.17 13.25
C GLU A 379 9.28 -6.81 13.78
N PHE A 380 10.13 -5.79 13.69
CA PHE A 380 9.76 -4.41 14.04
C PHE A 380 8.61 -3.92 13.16
N TYR A 381 8.73 -4.05 11.83
CA TYR A 381 7.71 -3.56 10.90
C TYR A 381 6.45 -4.44 10.82
N SER A 382 6.47 -5.71 11.25
CA SER A 382 5.31 -6.63 11.11
C SER A 382 4.03 -6.15 11.79
N GLY A 383 4.15 -5.35 12.86
CA GLY A 383 3.01 -4.75 13.56
C GLY A 383 2.57 -3.39 12.99
N ALA A 384 3.48 -2.72 12.27
CA ALA A 384 3.22 -1.45 11.61
C ALA A 384 2.63 -1.66 10.21
N GLN A 385 3.37 -2.29 9.29
CA GLN A 385 3.00 -2.44 7.88
C GLN A 385 2.74 -3.91 7.51
N GLU A 386 1.55 -4.16 6.98
CA GLU A 386 1.18 -5.41 6.31
C GLU A 386 1.84 -5.54 4.93
N ALA A 387 2.15 -6.78 4.53
CA ALA A 387 2.79 -7.06 3.25
C ALA A 387 1.84 -6.82 2.06
N TRP A 388 2.35 -6.10 1.06
CA TRP A 388 1.75 -6.01 -0.27
C TRP A 388 2.11 -7.30 -1.04
N ASP A 389 1.40 -8.38 -0.71
CA ASP A 389 1.68 -9.75 -1.14
C ASP A 389 0.97 -10.12 -2.45
N GLY A 390 1.51 -11.14 -3.12
CA GLY A 390 1.17 -11.55 -4.48
C GLY A 390 2.42 -11.68 -5.36
N PRO A 391 2.33 -12.31 -6.55
CA PRO A 391 3.47 -12.47 -7.44
C PRO A 391 3.97 -11.11 -7.90
N ALA A 392 5.22 -10.76 -7.63
CA ALA A 392 5.76 -9.45 -7.98
C ALA A 392 7.26 -9.51 -8.29
N LEU A 393 7.63 -9.06 -9.49
CA LEU A 393 8.94 -8.47 -9.76
C LEU A 393 8.74 -6.96 -9.80
N MET A 394 9.34 -6.27 -8.84
CA MET A 394 9.36 -4.81 -8.79
C MET A 394 10.75 -4.33 -9.16
N VAL A 395 10.83 -3.43 -10.12
CA VAL A 395 12.01 -2.61 -10.41
C VAL A 395 11.71 -1.19 -9.92
N PHE A 396 12.70 -0.51 -9.36
CA PHE A 396 12.49 0.77 -8.68
C PHE A 396 13.65 1.75 -8.89
N SER A 397 13.35 3.05 -8.87
CA SER A 397 14.37 4.10 -8.81
C SER A 397 13.86 5.43 -8.26
N ASP A 398 14.66 6.07 -7.40
CA ASP A 398 14.50 7.48 -6.98
C ASP A 398 15.36 8.45 -7.84
N GLY A 399 16.03 7.93 -8.85
CA GLY A 399 17.00 8.64 -9.69
C GLY A 399 18.44 8.66 -9.17
N LYS A 400 18.71 8.21 -7.93
CA LYS A 400 20.06 8.01 -7.35
C LYS A 400 20.42 6.53 -7.26
N THR A 401 19.47 5.71 -6.85
CA THR A 401 19.58 4.25 -6.83
C THR A 401 18.59 3.67 -7.83
N VAL A 402 18.99 2.59 -8.52
CA VAL A 402 18.09 1.76 -9.32
C VAL A 402 18.23 0.31 -8.89
N GLY A 403 17.13 -0.41 -8.75
CA GLY A 403 17.16 -1.77 -8.22
C GLY A 403 15.97 -2.61 -8.61
N ALA A 404 15.97 -3.84 -8.12
CA ALA A 404 14.87 -4.78 -8.25
C ALA A 404 14.73 -5.67 -7.02
N THR A 405 13.49 -6.03 -6.69
CA THR A 405 13.16 -6.99 -5.64
C THR A 405 12.05 -7.94 -6.10
N LEU A 406 12.06 -9.16 -5.57
CA LEU A 406 10.97 -10.12 -5.74
C LEU A 406 10.03 -10.16 -4.53
N ASP A 407 8.80 -10.61 -4.78
CA ASP A 407 7.88 -11.05 -3.74
C ASP A 407 8.48 -12.15 -2.85
N ARG A 408 7.90 -12.32 -1.66
CA ARG A 408 8.36 -13.25 -0.62
C ARG A 408 8.48 -14.71 -1.06
N ASN A 409 7.83 -15.10 -2.17
CA ASN A 409 7.77 -16.45 -2.72
C ASN A 409 8.56 -16.60 -4.05
N GLY A 410 9.03 -15.49 -4.63
CA GLY A 410 9.79 -15.48 -5.88
C GLY A 410 8.98 -15.93 -7.09
N LEU A 411 7.70 -15.58 -7.14
CA LEU A 411 6.73 -16.09 -8.12
C LEU A 411 6.91 -15.47 -9.53
N ARG A 412 7.79 -14.49 -9.68
CA ARG A 412 8.15 -13.86 -10.96
C ARG A 412 9.64 -14.05 -11.26
N PRO A 413 10.04 -14.26 -12.53
CA PRO A 413 11.44 -14.45 -12.88
C PRO A 413 12.19 -13.12 -12.89
N ALA A 414 13.34 -13.06 -12.23
CA ALA A 414 14.26 -11.91 -12.30
C ALA A 414 15.70 -12.38 -12.46
N ARG A 415 16.40 -11.83 -13.47
CA ARG A 415 17.80 -12.10 -13.79
C ARG A 415 18.57 -10.79 -13.81
N PHE A 416 19.81 -10.81 -13.33
CA PHE A 416 20.71 -9.66 -13.43
C PHE A 416 22.07 -10.09 -13.96
N TRP A 417 22.78 -9.19 -14.63
CA TRP A 417 24.17 -9.39 -15.05
C TRP A 417 24.91 -8.06 -15.20
N GLN A 418 26.23 -8.12 -15.07
CA GLN A 418 27.14 -6.99 -15.25
C GLN A 418 28.13 -7.32 -16.37
N THR A 419 28.56 -6.31 -17.11
CA THR A 419 29.51 -6.44 -18.22
C THR A 419 30.81 -5.68 -17.98
N ALA A 420 31.86 -5.98 -18.76
CA ALA A 420 33.20 -5.41 -18.55
C ALA A 420 33.34 -3.94 -19.01
N ASP A 421 32.33 -3.44 -19.73
CA ASP A 421 32.09 -2.03 -20.07
C ASP A 421 31.16 -1.33 -19.06
N ASP A 422 31.17 -1.79 -17.80
CA ASP A 422 30.51 -1.16 -16.64
C ASP A 422 28.98 -1.01 -16.75
N MET A 423 28.32 -1.84 -17.56
CA MET A 423 26.86 -1.85 -17.67
C MET A 423 26.23 -2.93 -16.78
N VAL A 424 25.05 -2.64 -16.25
CA VAL A 424 24.21 -3.55 -15.47
C VAL A 424 22.85 -3.70 -16.14
N TYR A 425 22.36 -4.92 -16.13
CA TYR A 425 21.05 -5.26 -16.68
C TYR A 425 20.27 -6.04 -15.64
N ILE A 426 18.99 -5.73 -15.54
CA ILE A 426 18.01 -6.53 -14.80
C ILE A 426 16.87 -6.82 -15.77
N ALA A 427 16.36 -8.05 -15.85
CA ALA A 427 15.30 -8.40 -16.78
C ALA A 427 14.47 -9.60 -16.31
N SER A 428 13.21 -9.65 -16.75
CA SER A 428 12.34 -10.83 -16.61
C SER A 428 12.85 -12.06 -17.38
N GLU A 429 13.61 -11.85 -18.47
CA GLU A 429 14.17 -12.91 -19.31
C GLU A 429 15.65 -12.65 -19.66
N VAL A 430 16.35 -13.71 -20.09
CA VAL A 430 17.71 -13.59 -20.65
C VAL A 430 17.64 -13.46 -22.17
N GLY A 431 18.54 -12.65 -22.76
CA GLY A 431 18.63 -12.46 -24.22
C GLY A 431 17.87 -11.24 -24.75
N VAL A 432 17.32 -10.40 -23.87
CA VAL A 432 16.61 -9.17 -24.24
C VAL A 432 17.52 -8.05 -24.78
N VAL A 433 18.83 -8.10 -24.47
CA VAL A 433 19.85 -7.24 -25.08
C VAL A 433 20.86 -8.15 -25.78
N GLN A 434 21.20 -7.83 -27.04
CA GLN A 434 22.25 -8.54 -27.78
C GLN A 434 23.63 -8.13 -27.25
N GLN A 435 24.38 -9.09 -26.72
CA GLN A 435 25.70 -8.87 -26.13
C GLN A 435 26.63 -10.03 -26.45
N ASP A 436 27.93 -9.73 -26.54
CA ASP A 436 28.96 -10.78 -26.57
C ASP A 436 29.02 -11.47 -25.20
N PRO A 437 28.82 -12.79 -25.10
CA PRO A 437 28.98 -13.53 -23.85
C PRO A 437 30.35 -13.34 -23.19
N ALA A 438 31.40 -13.08 -23.97
CA ALA A 438 32.75 -12.80 -23.45
C ALA A 438 32.85 -11.47 -22.68
N ASN A 439 31.89 -10.56 -22.85
CA ASN A 439 31.81 -9.29 -22.13
C ASN A 439 31.08 -9.42 -20.77
N THR A 440 30.48 -10.57 -20.44
CA THR A 440 29.76 -10.76 -19.16
C THR A 440 30.74 -11.03 -18.01
N VAL A 441 30.74 -10.18 -16.98
CA VAL A 441 31.60 -10.29 -15.79
C VAL A 441 30.92 -11.08 -14.67
N SER A 442 29.65 -10.80 -14.41
CA SER A 442 28.85 -11.47 -13.38
C SER A 442 27.42 -11.69 -13.87
N LYS A 443 26.76 -12.75 -13.38
CA LYS A 443 25.39 -13.11 -13.79
C LYS A 443 24.69 -13.89 -12.68
N GLY A 444 23.50 -13.44 -12.30
CA GLY A 444 22.71 -13.99 -11.21
C GLY A 444 21.21 -14.06 -11.49
N ARG A 445 20.46 -14.42 -10.45
CA ARG A 445 19.00 -14.37 -10.38
C ARG A 445 18.61 -13.91 -8.99
N LEU A 446 17.45 -13.26 -8.86
CA LEU A 446 16.84 -13.09 -7.55
C LEU A 446 16.05 -14.37 -7.20
N GLY A 447 16.13 -14.77 -5.94
CA GLY A 447 15.25 -15.74 -5.31
C GLY A 447 14.10 -15.08 -4.54
N PRO A 448 13.27 -15.87 -3.84
CA PRO A 448 12.17 -15.36 -3.01
C PRO A 448 12.63 -14.27 -2.04
N GLY A 449 11.91 -13.15 -2.01
CA GLY A 449 12.21 -11.98 -1.16
C GLY A 449 13.56 -11.28 -1.44
N GLN A 450 14.32 -11.68 -2.46
CA GLN A 450 15.67 -11.14 -2.68
C GLN A 450 15.67 -9.83 -3.45
N MET A 451 16.65 -8.98 -3.13
CA MET A 451 16.86 -7.67 -3.74
C MET A 451 18.26 -7.54 -4.35
N PHE A 452 18.38 -6.72 -5.39
CA PHE A 452 19.63 -6.23 -5.97
C PHE A 452 19.48 -4.74 -6.31
N SER A 453 20.47 -3.91 -5.98
CA SER A 453 20.45 -2.47 -6.27
C SER A 453 21.79 -1.98 -6.81
N VAL A 454 21.76 -0.85 -7.51
CA VAL A 454 22.92 -0.09 -7.98
C VAL A 454 22.74 1.34 -7.53
N ASN A 455 23.63 1.80 -6.66
CA ASN A 455 23.69 3.22 -6.32
C ASN A 455 24.53 3.93 -7.39
N LEU A 456 23.88 4.79 -8.19
CA LEU A 456 24.49 5.49 -9.32
C LEU A 456 25.44 6.61 -8.88
N GLU A 457 25.24 7.19 -7.69
CA GLU A 457 26.13 8.24 -7.17
C GLU A 457 27.52 7.71 -6.77
N THR A 458 27.59 6.45 -6.33
CA THR A 458 28.84 5.78 -5.90
C THR A 458 29.36 4.74 -6.89
N GLY A 459 28.50 4.28 -7.81
CA GLY A 459 28.76 3.19 -8.75
C GLY A 459 28.86 1.80 -8.12
N VAL A 460 28.29 1.63 -6.92
CA VAL A 460 28.33 0.36 -6.18
C VAL A 460 27.06 -0.45 -6.46
N ALA A 461 27.23 -1.63 -7.04
CA ALA A 461 26.21 -2.66 -7.07
C ALA A 461 26.17 -3.43 -5.74
N ARG A 462 24.98 -3.71 -5.24
CA ARG A 462 24.71 -4.37 -3.96
C ARG A 462 23.82 -5.58 -4.18
N GLU A 463 24.22 -6.71 -3.61
CA GLU A 463 23.40 -7.93 -3.56
C GLU A 463 22.64 -8.03 -2.22
N ASN A 464 21.64 -8.91 -2.20
CA ASN A 464 20.66 -9.13 -1.14
C ASN A 464 21.19 -8.97 0.31
N ALA A 465 22.23 -9.72 0.67
CA ALA A 465 22.79 -9.71 2.03
C ALA A 465 23.41 -8.36 2.42
N ALA A 466 24.07 -7.68 1.47
CA ALA A 466 24.68 -6.38 1.71
C ALA A 466 23.63 -5.27 1.84
N ILE A 467 22.47 -5.40 1.18
CA ILE A 467 21.34 -4.49 1.32
C ILE A 467 20.67 -4.70 2.68
N LYS A 468 20.23 -5.95 2.96
CA LYS A 468 19.44 -6.28 4.14
C LYS A 468 20.17 -6.05 5.45
N LYS A 469 21.49 -6.32 5.50
CA LYS A 469 22.32 -6.01 6.65
C LYS A 469 22.35 -4.51 6.96
N ASP A 470 22.63 -3.68 5.96
CA ASP A 470 22.74 -2.23 6.12
C ASP A 470 21.41 -1.63 6.60
N VAL A 471 20.31 -1.97 5.92
CA VAL A 471 18.94 -1.58 6.31
C VAL A 471 18.60 -2.05 7.73
N GLY A 472 18.90 -3.30 8.08
CA GLY A 472 18.71 -3.85 9.43
C GLY A 472 19.56 -3.19 10.52
N THR A 473 20.66 -2.50 10.16
CA THR A 473 21.52 -1.78 11.12
C THR A 473 21.25 -0.27 11.23
N LYS A 474 20.28 0.28 10.48
CA LYS A 474 19.96 1.72 10.50
C LYS A 474 19.43 2.23 11.84
N ALA A 475 18.76 1.38 12.60
CA ALA A 475 18.16 1.72 13.88
C ALA A 475 18.28 0.52 14.84
N PRO A 476 18.18 0.73 16.17
CA PRO A 476 18.34 -0.33 17.16
C PRO A 476 17.06 -1.18 17.29
N TYR A 477 16.59 -1.79 16.19
CA TYR A 477 15.36 -2.59 16.14
C TYR A 477 15.35 -3.70 17.20
N ALA A 478 16.49 -4.37 17.41
CA ALA A 478 16.68 -5.40 18.42
C ALA A 478 16.55 -4.90 19.87
N GLU A 479 16.83 -3.63 20.14
CA GLU A 479 16.62 -3.03 21.46
C GLU A 479 15.15 -2.66 21.65
N TRP A 480 14.54 -2.04 20.63
CA TRP A 480 13.12 -1.66 20.66
C TRP A 480 12.18 -2.85 20.79
N LEU A 481 12.47 -3.98 20.13
CA LEU A 481 11.68 -5.21 20.23
C LEU A 481 11.64 -5.81 21.64
N GLN A 482 12.58 -5.48 22.54
CA GLN A 482 12.54 -5.93 23.93
C GLN A 482 11.35 -5.33 24.72
N SER A 483 10.74 -4.26 24.20
CA SER A 483 9.52 -3.65 24.77
C SER A 483 8.21 -4.33 24.32
N ARG A 484 8.27 -5.19 23.28
CA ARG A 484 7.11 -5.90 22.76
C ARG A 484 6.63 -6.94 23.77
N ARG A 485 5.33 -6.93 24.07
CA ARG A 485 4.70 -7.90 24.97
C ARG A 485 4.14 -9.06 24.13
N SER A 486 4.13 -10.27 24.66
CA SER A 486 3.56 -11.45 24.00
C SER A 486 2.73 -12.23 25.00
N TYR A 487 1.54 -12.66 24.58
CA TYR A 487 0.68 -13.56 25.36
C TYR A 487 0.34 -14.77 24.47
N SER A 488 1.16 -15.80 24.59
CA SER A 488 1.10 -17.03 23.80
C SER A 488 1.20 -18.26 24.73
N ASP A 489 0.81 -19.44 24.26
CA ASP A 489 0.95 -20.73 24.95
C ASP A 489 0.29 -20.83 26.35
N SER A 490 -0.75 -20.04 26.62
CA SER A 490 -1.48 -20.20 27.89
C SER A 490 -2.36 -21.44 27.86
N PRO A 491 -2.54 -22.15 28.99
CA PRO A 491 -3.29 -23.40 29.01
C PRO A 491 -4.78 -23.16 28.71
N TRP A 492 -5.34 -23.99 27.81
CA TRP A 492 -6.78 -24.09 27.59
C TRP A 492 -7.51 -24.30 28.92
N SER A 493 -8.39 -23.38 29.29
CA SER A 493 -9.04 -23.37 30.60
C SER A 493 -10.47 -22.84 30.52
N GLY A 494 -11.42 -23.63 30.99
CA GLY A 494 -12.81 -23.23 31.15
C GLY A 494 -13.53 -24.19 32.09
N GLU A 495 -14.57 -23.71 32.77
CA GLU A 495 -15.50 -24.62 33.45
C GLU A 495 -16.34 -25.31 32.38
N VAL A 496 -16.42 -26.65 32.42
CA VAL A 496 -17.30 -27.41 31.53
C VAL A 496 -18.73 -27.22 32.02
N PRO A 497 -19.63 -26.55 31.25
CA PRO A 497 -20.98 -26.26 31.73
C PRO A 497 -21.86 -27.52 31.78
N GLU A 498 -23.05 -27.44 32.39
CA GLU A 498 -23.98 -28.57 32.37
C GLU A 498 -24.49 -28.86 30.93
N GLU A 499 -24.68 -30.13 30.59
CA GLU A 499 -25.07 -30.58 29.24
C GLU A 499 -26.34 -29.88 28.70
N ALA A 500 -27.32 -29.64 29.58
CA ALA A 500 -28.56 -28.94 29.22
C ALA A 500 -28.34 -27.45 28.92
N GLU A 501 -27.34 -26.83 29.54
CA GLU A 501 -26.93 -25.45 29.33
C GLU A 501 -26.16 -25.31 28.01
N VAL A 502 -25.21 -26.21 27.74
CA VAL A 502 -24.49 -26.30 26.47
C VAL A 502 -25.46 -26.45 25.30
N LEU A 503 -26.40 -27.41 25.38
CA LEU A 503 -27.39 -27.64 24.33
C LEU A 503 -28.31 -26.41 24.09
N LYS A 504 -28.67 -25.69 25.16
CA LYS A 504 -29.47 -24.45 25.07
C LYS A 504 -28.70 -23.35 24.35
N GLN A 505 -27.43 -23.13 24.70
CA GLN A 505 -26.56 -22.16 24.00
C GLN A 505 -26.33 -22.56 22.53
N GLN A 506 -25.97 -23.81 22.26
CA GLN A 506 -25.81 -24.34 20.90
C GLN A 506 -27.06 -24.08 20.03
N THR A 507 -28.25 -24.36 20.57
CA THR A 507 -29.51 -24.09 19.87
C THR A 507 -29.74 -22.60 19.60
N MET A 508 -29.38 -21.72 20.54
CA MET A 508 -29.51 -20.26 20.40
C MET A 508 -28.56 -19.67 19.35
N PHE A 509 -27.34 -20.19 19.26
CA PHE A 509 -26.31 -19.71 18.33
C PHE A 509 -26.36 -20.39 16.95
N GLY A 510 -27.24 -21.39 16.77
CA GLY A 510 -27.55 -21.99 15.46
C GLY A 510 -26.76 -23.25 15.12
N TYR A 511 -26.19 -23.94 16.11
CA TYR A 511 -25.51 -25.23 15.89
C TYR A 511 -26.51 -26.32 15.51
N GLY A 512 -26.22 -27.04 14.43
CA GLY A 512 -26.80 -28.33 14.12
C GLY A 512 -26.08 -29.49 14.81
N ALA A 513 -26.73 -30.66 14.84
CA ALA A 513 -26.09 -31.88 15.31
C ALA A 513 -24.88 -32.29 14.45
N GLU A 514 -24.94 -31.99 13.15
CA GLU A 514 -23.87 -32.30 12.18
C GLU A 514 -22.64 -31.41 12.39
N ASP A 515 -22.81 -30.14 12.77
CA ASP A 515 -21.69 -29.24 13.14
C ASP A 515 -20.89 -29.80 14.32
N VAL A 516 -21.59 -30.30 15.35
CA VAL A 516 -20.93 -30.88 16.52
C VAL A 516 -20.31 -32.25 16.20
N GLN A 517 -21.05 -33.13 15.54
CA GLN A 517 -20.65 -34.52 15.33
C GLN A 517 -19.66 -34.74 14.18
N MET A 518 -19.75 -33.96 13.11
CA MET A 518 -18.93 -34.13 11.90
C MET A 518 -17.81 -33.10 11.79
N VAL A 519 -17.99 -31.88 12.32
CA VAL A 519 -16.99 -30.80 12.20
C VAL A 519 -16.17 -30.67 13.48
N LEU A 520 -16.81 -30.30 14.61
CA LEU A 520 -16.10 -30.08 15.87
C LEU A 520 -15.42 -31.34 16.42
N HIS A 521 -16.11 -32.48 16.44
CA HIS A 521 -15.54 -33.72 16.96
C HIS A 521 -14.29 -34.16 16.18
N GLU A 522 -14.32 -34.05 14.85
CA GLU A 522 -13.20 -34.45 13.98
C GLU A 522 -11.98 -33.52 14.18
N MET A 523 -12.21 -32.20 14.26
CA MET A 523 -11.15 -31.23 14.56
C MET A 523 -10.53 -31.46 15.94
N ALA A 524 -11.35 -31.70 16.98
CA ALA A 524 -10.87 -31.94 18.33
C ALA A 524 -10.14 -33.30 18.47
N ALA A 525 -10.58 -34.35 17.78
CA ALA A 525 -10.00 -35.68 17.87
C ALA A 525 -8.71 -35.84 17.06
N ASN A 526 -8.67 -35.27 15.83
CA ASN A 526 -7.62 -35.53 14.86
C ASN A 526 -6.76 -34.29 14.52
N GLY A 527 -7.08 -33.11 15.06
CA GLY A 527 -6.35 -31.85 14.81
C GLY A 527 -6.45 -31.37 13.37
N LYS A 528 -7.54 -31.71 12.66
CA LYS A 528 -7.74 -31.46 11.22
C LYS A 528 -9.22 -31.22 10.92
N GLU A 529 -9.51 -30.40 9.93
CA GLU A 529 -10.89 -30.26 9.43
C GLU A 529 -11.37 -31.55 8.75
N PRO A 530 -12.69 -31.84 8.77
CA PRO A 530 -13.23 -33.06 8.19
C PRO A 530 -13.04 -33.13 6.68
N THR A 531 -12.65 -34.31 6.17
CA THR A 531 -12.63 -34.59 4.73
C THR A 531 -13.96 -35.20 4.31
N PHE A 532 -14.61 -34.62 3.29
CA PHE A 532 -15.87 -35.11 2.73
C PHE A 532 -15.77 -35.40 1.22
N SER A 533 -16.88 -35.80 0.59
CA SER A 533 -16.93 -36.11 -0.85
C SER A 533 -18.31 -35.81 -1.45
N MET A 534 -18.43 -35.90 -2.77
CA MET A 534 -19.54 -35.36 -3.58
C MET A 534 -19.55 -33.82 -3.63
N GLY A 535 -20.49 -33.24 -4.38
CA GLY A 535 -20.68 -31.79 -4.46
C GLY A 535 -21.73 -31.30 -3.46
N ASP A 536 -21.72 -29.99 -3.20
CA ASP A 536 -22.76 -29.30 -2.44
C ASP A 536 -24.10 -29.40 -3.18
N ASP A 537 -25.05 -30.17 -2.64
CA ASP A 537 -26.36 -30.46 -3.25
C ASP A 537 -27.54 -29.80 -2.52
N ILE A 538 -27.28 -28.99 -1.49
CA ILE A 538 -28.30 -28.20 -0.80
C ILE A 538 -28.57 -26.86 -1.53
N PRO A 539 -29.74 -26.22 -1.31
CA PRO A 539 -29.99 -24.88 -1.83
C PRO A 539 -28.98 -23.87 -1.28
N LEU A 540 -28.60 -22.87 -2.09
CA LEU A 540 -27.92 -21.67 -1.60
C LEU A 540 -28.67 -21.10 -0.39
N ALA A 541 -27.95 -20.59 0.63
CA ALA A 541 -28.55 -20.13 1.89
C ALA A 541 -29.73 -19.16 1.71
N VAL A 542 -29.67 -18.28 0.72
CA VAL A 542 -30.75 -17.33 0.37
C VAL A 542 -32.03 -17.98 -0.21
N LEU A 543 -31.93 -19.21 -0.73
CA LEU A 543 -33.03 -20.00 -1.29
C LEU A 543 -33.50 -21.12 -0.35
N SER A 544 -32.79 -21.35 0.74
CA SER A 544 -33.08 -22.41 1.70
C SER A 544 -34.34 -22.09 2.52
N SER A 545 -35.08 -23.13 2.89
CA SER A 545 -36.20 -23.04 3.83
C SER A 545 -35.79 -23.27 5.28
N LYS A 546 -34.51 -23.57 5.53
CA LYS A 546 -33.91 -23.69 6.87
C LYS A 546 -33.22 -22.37 7.25
N PRO A 547 -33.08 -22.05 8.56
CA PRO A 547 -32.20 -20.98 8.99
C PRO A 547 -30.75 -21.32 8.64
N HIS A 548 -29.98 -20.30 8.26
CA HIS A 548 -28.56 -20.37 7.93
C HIS A 548 -27.78 -19.35 8.74
N LEU A 549 -26.50 -19.60 8.97
CA LEU A 549 -25.62 -18.61 9.59
C LEU A 549 -25.21 -17.56 8.56
N LEU A 550 -24.87 -16.36 9.02
CA LEU A 550 -24.47 -15.27 8.11
C LEU A 550 -23.25 -15.64 7.26
N TYR A 551 -22.36 -16.49 7.78
CA TYR A 551 -21.21 -17.05 7.08
C TYR A 551 -21.59 -17.75 5.76
N ASP A 552 -22.72 -18.47 5.69
CA ASP A 552 -23.11 -19.27 4.52
C ASP A 552 -23.36 -18.43 3.26
N TYR A 553 -23.58 -17.12 3.42
CA TYR A 553 -23.78 -16.14 2.35
C TYR A 553 -22.45 -15.62 1.78
N PHE A 554 -21.34 -15.79 2.51
CA PHE A 554 -20.01 -15.45 2.04
C PHE A 554 -19.38 -16.68 1.37
N LYS A 555 -18.68 -16.47 0.26
CA LYS A 555 -17.94 -17.52 -0.43
C LYS A 555 -16.50 -17.10 -0.56
N GLN A 556 -15.59 -17.99 -0.18
CA GLN A 556 -14.16 -17.72 -0.27
C GLN A 556 -13.77 -17.46 -1.72
N ARG A 557 -13.12 -16.33 -1.96
CA ARG A 557 -12.44 -16.05 -3.23
C ARG A 557 -11.21 -16.94 -3.33
N PHE A 558 -10.93 -17.42 -4.53
CA PHE A 558 -9.70 -18.15 -4.85
C PHE A 558 -9.04 -17.55 -6.08
N ALA A 559 -7.72 -17.73 -6.17
CA ALA A 559 -6.92 -17.26 -7.28
C ALA A 559 -7.04 -18.22 -8.49
N GLN A 560 -7.18 -17.67 -9.70
CA GLN A 560 -7.21 -18.46 -10.93
C GLN A 560 -6.62 -17.67 -12.10
N VAL A 561 -5.64 -18.27 -12.77
CA VAL A 561 -4.85 -17.72 -13.89
C VAL A 561 -3.95 -16.52 -13.54
N THR A 562 -4.47 -15.49 -12.88
CA THR A 562 -3.79 -14.20 -12.71
C THR A 562 -2.65 -14.28 -11.69
N ASN A 563 -2.93 -14.86 -10.52
CA ASN A 563 -1.95 -15.29 -9.54
C ASN A 563 -2.14 -16.78 -9.18
N PRO A 564 -1.09 -17.49 -8.73
CA PRO A 564 -1.20 -18.86 -8.24
C PRO A 564 -1.66 -18.90 -6.77
N PRO A 565 -2.31 -20.00 -6.34
CA PRO A 565 -2.40 -20.37 -4.92
C PRO A 565 -1.05 -20.91 -4.41
N ILE A 566 -0.85 -20.87 -3.09
CA ILE A 566 0.33 -21.41 -2.37
C ILE A 566 -0.03 -22.79 -1.81
N ASP A 567 0.91 -23.73 -1.71
CA ASP A 567 0.69 -25.05 -1.06
C ASP A 567 0.87 -24.91 0.46
N PRO A 568 -0.21 -24.90 1.28
CA PRO A 568 -0.10 -24.58 2.70
C PRO A 568 0.64 -25.65 3.52
N LEU A 569 0.84 -26.85 2.96
CA LEU A 569 1.51 -27.97 3.62
C LEU A 569 2.99 -28.05 3.25
N ARG A 570 3.34 -27.76 2.01
CA ARG A 570 4.74 -27.83 1.51
C ARG A 570 5.48 -26.51 1.60
N GLU A 571 4.76 -25.40 1.46
CA GLU A 571 5.29 -24.05 1.45
C GLU A 571 4.91 -23.30 2.75
N GLY A 572 4.38 -24.00 3.76
CA GLY A 572 3.95 -23.40 5.04
C GLY A 572 5.00 -22.53 5.75
N LEU A 573 6.29 -22.75 5.49
CA LEU A 573 7.40 -21.92 5.99
C LEU A 573 7.33 -20.45 5.56
N VAL A 574 6.68 -20.13 4.42
CA VAL A 574 6.50 -18.75 3.95
C VAL A 574 5.26 -18.06 4.51
N MET A 575 4.40 -18.76 5.23
CA MET A 575 3.17 -18.22 5.82
C MET A 575 3.34 -17.90 7.32
N GLY A 576 2.38 -17.17 7.89
CA GLY A 576 2.31 -16.90 9.33
C GLY A 576 0.90 -16.46 9.71
N LEU A 577 0.50 -16.76 10.95
CA LEU A 577 -0.81 -16.39 11.53
C LEU A 577 -0.66 -15.38 12.68
N ASP A 578 0.56 -14.98 12.98
CA ASP A 578 0.90 -14.09 14.09
C ASP A 578 0.28 -12.71 13.91
N MET A 579 -0.36 -12.20 14.97
CA MET A 579 -1.05 -10.91 15.00
C MET A 579 -0.36 -9.95 15.98
N CYS A 580 -0.49 -8.65 15.72
CA CYS A 580 -0.03 -7.60 16.63
C CYS A 580 -1.25 -6.76 17.05
N LEU A 581 -1.62 -6.83 18.32
CA LEU A 581 -2.79 -6.16 18.90
C LEU A 581 -2.40 -4.80 19.48
N GLY A 582 -3.21 -3.77 19.21
CA GLY A 582 -2.98 -2.40 19.66
C GLY A 582 -2.76 -1.41 18.54
N ALA A 583 -2.49 -0.15 18.89
CA ALA A 583 -2.27 0.92 17.92
C ALA A 583 -1.04 0.66 17.04
N ARG A 584 -1.18 0.86 15.71
CA ARG A 584 -0.10 0.62 14.73
C ARG A 584 0.94 1.74 14.63
N GLY A 585 0.68 2.90 15.24
CA GLY A 585 1.58 4.05 15.29
C GLY A 585 1.86 4.71 13.93
N ASN A 586 2.90 5.56 13.91
CA ASN A 586 3.31 6.32 12.72
C ASN A 586 4.29 5.51 11.86
N LEU A 587 3.92 5.23 10.61
CA LEU A 587 4.75 4.46 9.67
C LEU A 587 5.99 5.23 9.18
N LEU A 588 6.00 6.56 9.20
CA LEU A 588 7.06 7.36 8.60
C LEU A 588 8.27 7.54 9.51
N GLU A 589 8.06 7.63 10.83
CA GLU A 589 9.12 7.84 11.82
C GLU A 589 9.32 6.56 12.67
N PRO A 590 10.41 5.80 12.48
CA PRO A 590 10.65 4.58 13.25
C PRO A 590 11.02 4.90 14.70
N SER A 591 10.26 4.35 15.65
CA SER A 591 10.50 4.52 17.08
C SER A 591 10.10 3.29 17.89
N GLU A 592 10.53 3.23 19.16
CA GLU A 592 10.13 2.19 20.13
C GLU A 592 8.60 2.09 20.29
N GLU A 593 7.84 3.15 20.00
CA GLU A 593 6.38 3.15 20.09
C GLU A 593 5.73 2.15 19.12
N LEU A 594 6.36 1.83 17.98
CA LEU A 594 5.89 0.78 17.06
C LEU A 594 6.01 -0.63 17.64
N CYS A 595 6.84 -0.83 18.68
CA CYS A 595 6.90 -2.10 19.42
C CYS A 595 5.88 -2.20 20.56
N SER A 596 5.04 -1.18 20.76
CA SER A 596 4.09 -1.10 21.87
C SER A 596 2.98 -2.15 21.88
N GLN A 597 2.72 -2.78 20.73
CA GLN A 597 1.68 -3.78 20.54
C GLN A 597 1.93 -5.07 21.32
N VAL A 598 0.87 -5.86 21.47
CA VAL A 598 0.89 -7.20 22.03
C VAL A 598 0.95 -8.22 20.88
N HIS A 599 1.95 -9.08 20.90
CA HIS A 599 2.08 -10.21 19.97
C HIS A 599 1.23 -11.39 20.43
N VAL A 600 0.59 -12.06 19.48
CA VAL A 600 -0.04 -13.37 19.64
C VAL A 600 0.26 -14.21 18.40
N ASP A 601 0.44 -15.51 18.56
CA ASP A 601 0.97 -16.38 17.51
C ASP A 601 -0.12 -16.83 16.51
N SER A 602 -1.39 -16.52 16.80
CA SER A 602 -2.59 -16.95 16.08
C SER A 602 -3.74 -15.95 16.29
N PRO A 603 -4.66 -15.76 15.32
CA PRO A 603 -5.90 -15.01 15.54
C PRO A 603 -6.92 -15.79 16.39
N VAL A 604 -6.74 -17.10 16.55
CA VAL A 604 -7.51 -17.95 17.46
C VAL A 604 -6.76 -17.99 18.79
N ILE A 605 -7.31 -17.29 19.79
CA ILE A 605 -6.83 -17.22 21.17
C ILE A 605 -7.78 -17.95 22.12
N ASN A 606 -7.26 -18.58 23.17
CA ASN A 606 -8.09 -19.22 24.20
C ASN A 606 -8.50 -18.25 25.33
N GLU A 607 -9.33 -18.72 26.25
CA GLU A 607 -9.89 -17.92 27.34
C GLU A 607 -8.82 -17.34 28.27
N ALA A 608 -7.75 -18.10 28.57
CA ALA A 608 -6.67 -17.65 29.43
C ALA A 608 -5.80 -16.57 28.75
N GLU A 609 -5.61 -16.67 27.44
CA GLU A 609 -4.92 -15.67 26.62
C GLU A 609 -5.76 -14.40 26.53
N LEU A 610 -7.07 -14.52 26.25
CA LEU A 610 -7.99 -13.38 26.19
C LEU A 610 -8.05 -12.60 27.51
N GLU A 611 -8.06 -13.27 28.67
CA GLU A 611 -8.06 -12.56 29.96
C GLU A 611 -6.71 -11.89 30.28
N GLN A 612 -5.57 -12.45 29.84
CA GLN A 612 -4.27 -11.77 29.91
C GLN A 612 -4.24 -10.52 29.02
N ILE A 613 -4.74 -10.63 27.78
CA ILE A 613 -4.83 -9.53 26.81
C ILE A 613 -5.79 -8.43 27.33
N LYS A 614 -6.94 -8.80 27.90
CA LYS A 614 -7.88 -7.86 28.55
C LYS A 614 -7.24 -7.10 29.71
N ALA A 615 -6.32 -7.73 30.44
CA ALA A 615 -5.61 -7.13 31.58
C ALA A 615 -4.43 -6.21 31.20
N ASP A 616 -4.06 -6.10 29.92
CA ASP A 616 -2.97 -5.23 29.48
C ASP A 616 -3.35 -3.74 29.62
N GLU A 617 -2.70 -3.04 30.55
CA GLU A 617 -2.96 -1.62 30.85
C GLU A 617 -2.74 -0.69 29.64
N LYS A 618 -1.89 -1.08 28.68
CA LYS A 618 -1.56 -0.27 27.50
C LYS A 618 -2.55 -0.48 26.36
N LEU A 619 -3.14 -1.68 26.25
CA LEU A 619 -4.27 -1.91 25.35
C LEU A 619 -5.53 -1.16 25.82
N GLY A 620 -5.74 -1.02 27.13
CA GLY A 620 -6.87 -0.24 27.67
C GLY A 620 -8.22 -0.80 27.22
N THR A 621 -8.34 -2.13 27.28
CA THR A 621 -9.39 -2.92 26.63
C THR A 621 -10.81 -2.52 27.04
N VAL A 622 -11.71 -2.38 26.05
CA VAL A 622 -13.15 -2.15 26.27
C VAL A 622 -13.96 -3.29 25.66
N THR A 623 -14.76 -3.96 26.47
CA THR A 623 -15.72 -4.98 26.00
C THR A 623 -17.07 -4.34 25.70
N ILE A 624 -17.61 -4.57 24.50
CA ILE A 624 -18.91 -4.07 24.04
C ILE A 624 -19.84 -5.28 23.80
N PRO A 625 -21.02 -5.33 24.44
CA PRO A 625 -21.98 -6.40 24.21
C PRO A 625 -22.59 -6.31 22.81
N ILE A 626 -22.68 -7.43 22.10
CA ILE A 626 -23.31 -7.53 20.77
C ILE A 626 -24.68 -8.24 20.84
N PHE A 627 -25.51 -7.84 21.80
CA PHE A 627 -26.89 -8.29 21.94
C PHE A 627 -27.83 -7.11 22.26
N PHE A 628 -29.11 -7.24 21.92
CA PHE A 628 -30.09 -6.14 22.01
C PHE A 628 -31.52 -6.65 22.27
N GLU A 629 -32.35 -5.81 22.88
CA GLU A 629 -33.79 -6.05 23.02
C GLU A 629 -34.52 -5.81 21.70
N ASN A 630 -35.24 -6.81 21.20
CA ASN A 630 -36.03 -6.71 19.98
C ASN A 630 -37.37 -5.99 20.22
N ALA A 631 -37.34 -4.66 20.11
CA ALA A 631 -38.53 -3.80 20.20
C ALA A 631 -39.35 -3.73 18.88
N GLY A 632 -39.02 -4.54 17.86
CA GLY A 632 -39.68 -4.55 16.55
C GLY A 632 -38.77 -4.10 15.39
N GLU A 633 -39.39 -3.65 14.30
CA GLU A 633 -38.70 -3.27 13.06
C GLU A 633 -37.61 -2.20 13.31
N GLY A 634 -36.44 -2.40 12.70
CA GLY A 634 -35.29 -1.50 12.84
C GLY A 634 -34.43 -1.70 14.10
N SER A 635 -34.85 -2.51 15.07
CA SER A 635 -34.12 -2.71 16.34
C SER A 635 -32.67 -3.18 16.14
N MET A 636 -32.44 -4.15 15.24
CA MET A 636 -31.09 -4.64 14.92
C MET A 636 -30.20 -3.55 14.29
N LYS A 637 -30.76 -2.71 13.40
CA LYS A 637 -30.00 -1.61 12.79
C LYS A 637 -29.57 -0.63 13.89
N LYS A 638 -30.52 -0.21 14.75
CA LYS A 638 -30.22 0.70 15.85
C LYS A 638 -29.16 0.11 16.79
N ALA A 639 -29.26 -1.17 17.12
CA ALA A 639 -28.27 -1.84 17.96
C ALA A 639 -26.86 -1.86 17.32
N LEU A 640 -26.78 -2.04 15.99
CA LEU A 640 -25.52 -1.97 15.25
C LEU A 640 -24.95 -0.54 15.23
N ASP A 641 -25.79 0.48 15.00
CA ASP A 641 -25.43 1.90 15.08
C ASP A 641 -24.93 2.24 16.52
N ASP A 642 -25.61 1.75 17.56
CA ASP A 642 -25.26 1.91 18.98
C ASP A 642 -23.92 1.20 19.33
N VAL A 643 -23.61 0.04 18.74
CA VAL A 643 -22.32 -0.67 18.90
C VAL A 643 -21.18 0.09 18.21
N CYS A 644 -21.38 0.57 16.98
CA CYS A 644 -20.41 1.39 16.27
C CYS A 644 -20.09 2.70 17.02
N ALA A 645 -21.11 3.36 17.58
CA ALA A 645 -20.94 4.57 18.38
C ALA A 645 -20.18 4.32 19.70
N GLN A 646 -20.41 3.18 20.35
CA GLN A 646 -19.65 2.78 21.54
C GLN A 646 -18.17 2.50 21.20
N ALA A 647 -17.89 1.84 20.08
CA ALA A 647 -16.52 1.60 19.62
C ALA A 647 -15.80 2.91 19.27
N GLU A 648 -16.46 3.83 18.53
CA GLU A 648 -15.92 5.17 18.25
C GLU A 648 -15.59 5.94 19.55
N ALA A 649 -16.49 5.93 20.53
CA ALA A 649 -16.29 6.59 21.82
C ALA A 649 -15.15 5.95 22.65
N ALA A 650 -15.02 4.62 22.64
CA ALA A 650 -13.96 3.90 23.33
C ALA A 650 -12.58 4.23 22.73
N VAL A 651 -12.44 4.19 21.39
CA VAL A 651 -11.18 4.51 20.72
C VAL A 651 -10.84 5.99 20.88
N ALA A 652 -11.82 6.90 20.84
CA ALA A 652 -11.62 8.33 21.15
C ALA A 652 -11.15 8.57 22.60
N ALA A 653 -11.45 7.67 23.53
CA ALA A 653 -10.96 7.70 24.90
C ALA A 653 -9.56 7.05 25.08
N GLY A 654 -8.98 6.48 24.03
CA GLY A 654 -7.64 5.86 24.03
C GLY A 654 -7.63 4.33 24.07
N CYS A 655 -8.78 3.66 23.89
CA CYS A 655 -8.85 2.20 23.82
C CYS A 655 -8.14 1.65 22.58
N GLN A 656 -7.12 0.81 22.78
CA GLN A 656 -6.40 0.12 21.71
C GLN A 656 -6.85 -1.34 21.49
N LEU A 657 -7.82 -1.84 22.25
CA LEU A 657 -8.49 -3.12 21.97
C LEU A 657 -10.00 -3.08 22.28
N VAL A 658 -10.82 -3.14 21.24
CA VAL A 658 -12.27 -3.32 21.36
C VAL A 658 -12.62 -4.81 21.28
N VAL A 659 -13.11 -5.39 22.38
CA VAL A 659 -13.64 -6.76 22.41
C VAL A 659 -15.15 -6.70 22.16
N LEU A 660 -15.61 -7.25 21.05
CA LEU A 660 -17.04 -7.49 20.82
C LEU A 660 -17.40 -8.83 21.48
N SER A 661 -18.46 -8.89 22.28
CA SER A 661 -18.79 -10.12 23.04
C SER A 661 -20.29 -10.44 23.06
N ASP A 662 -20.65 -11.70 22.76
CA ASP A 662 -22.01 -12.24 22.95
C ASP A 662 -22.16 -13.07 24.24
N LYS A 663 -21.09 -13.12 25.05
CA LYS A 663 -21.01 -13.85 26.32
C LYS A 663 -21.86 -13.18 27.40
N ARG A 664 -22.74 -13.98 28.02
CA ARG A 664 -23.58 -13.63 29.19
C ARG A 664 -23.96 -14.89 29.95
N ALA A 665 -24.34 -14.78 31.23
CA ALA A 665 -24.79 -15.95 31.99
C ALA A 665 -26.15 -16.43 31.47
N LEU A 666 -26.50 -17.72 31.62
CA LEU A 666 -27.74 -18.24 31.03
C LEU A 666 -29.03 -17.69 31.67
N ASP A 667 -28.94 -17.23 32.90
CA ASP A 667 -30.03 -16.55 33.61
C ASP A 667 -30.27 -15.13 33.06
N ASP A 668 -29.28 -14.54 32.37
CA ASP A 668 -29.38 -13.24 31.69
C ASP A 668 -30.00 -13.35 30.28
N TYR A 669 -30.42 -14.54 29.82
CA TYR A 669 -31.13 -14.68 28.55
C TYR A 669 -32.63 -14.45 28.73
N SER A 670 -33.08 -13.21 28.47
CA SER A 670 -34.51 -12.88 28.53
C SER A 670 -35.26 -13.13 27.21
N VAL A 671 -36.58 -13.32 27.31
CA VAL A 671 -37.46 -13.48 26.13
C VAL A 671 -37.65 -12.13 25.45
N GLY A 672 -36.88 -11.90 24.38
CA GLY A 672 -36.90 -10.65 23.62
C GLY A 672 -35.50 -10.17 23.24
N GLU A 673 -34.46 -10.60 23.96
CA GLU A 673 -33.07 -10.27 23.62
C GLU A 673 -32.49 -11.20 22.55
N VAL A 674 -31.89 -10.59 21.54
CA VAL A 674 -31.33 -11.26 20.36
C VAL A 674 -29.86 -10.88 20.22
N ASN A 675 -29.02 -11.85 19.90
CA ASN A 675 -27.61 -11.61 19.60
C ASN A 675 -27.48 -11.04 18.17
N ILE A 676 -26.64 -10.04 17.97
CA ILE A 676 -26.24 -9.58 16.63
C ILE A 676 -25.24 -10.60 16.08
N PRO A 677 -25.38 -11.10 14.83
CA PRO A 677 -24.41 -12.02 14.25
C PRO A 677 -22.98 -11.48 14.32
N ALA A 678 -22.05 -12.27 14.85
CA ALA A 678 -20.69 -11.82 15.16
C ALA A 678 -19.97 -11.17 13.95
N LEU A 679 -20.10 -11.79 12.77
CA LEU A 679 -19.55 -11.26 11.52
C LEU A 679 -20.11 -9.88 11.13
N LEU A 680 -21.40 -9.63 11.38
CA LEU A 680 -22.03 -8.34 11.12
C LEU A 680 -21.49 -7.25 12.07
N SER A 681 -21.36 -7.59 13.35
CA SER A 681 -20.82 -6.67 14.36
C SER A 681 -19.37 -6.29 14.08
N VAL A 682 -18.51 -7.28 13.77
CA VAL A 682 -17.10 -7.06 13.41
C VAL A 682 -16.99 -6.18 12.18
N GLY A 683 -17.65 -6.55 11.08
CA GLY A 683 -17.58 -5.80 9.82
C GLY A 683 -18.09 -4.37 9.95
N ALA A 684 -19.20 -4.16 10.67
CA ALA A 684 -19.75 -2.82 10.89
C ALA A 684 -18.79 -1.93 11.69
N VAL A 685 -18.23 -2.43 12.80
CA VAL A 685 -17.27 -1.67 13.62
C VAL A 685 -15.98 -1.41 12.85
N HIS A 686 -15.46 -2.39 12.12
CA HIS A 686 -14.26 -2.24 11.29
C HIS A 686 -14.42 -1.13 10.25
N HIS A 687 -15.46 -1.19 9.41
CA HIS A 687 -15.69 -0.20 8.36
C HIS A 687 -16.09 1.17 8.92
N HIS A 688 -16.85 1.23 10.03
CA HIS A 688 -17.14 2.48 10.73
C HIS A 688 -15.85 3.16 11.20
N LEU A 689 -14.97 2.43 11.89
CA LEU A 689 -13.68 2.97 12.35
C LEU A 689 -12.73 3.35 11.19
N ILE A 690 -12.80 2.69 10.03
CA ILE A 690 -12.08 3.13 8.81
C ILE A 690 -12.63 4.48 8.35
N SER A 691 -13.96 4.63 8.22
CA SER A 691 -14.57 5.90 7.78
C SER A 691 -14.19 7.08 8.70
N LYS A 692 -14.03 6.83 10.01
CA LYS A 692 -13.59 7.83 10.99
C LYS A 692 -12.08 8.10 10.99
N GLY A 693 -11.28 7.33 10.26
CA GLY A 693 -9.81 7.43 10.30
C GLY A 693 -9.22 6.96 11.65
N MET A 694 -9.89 6.02 12.32
CA MET A 694 -9.57 5.56 13.68
C MET A 694 -9.16 4.08 13.75
N ARG A 695 -9.30 3.29 12.67
CA ARG A 695 -9.05 1.84 12.69
C ARG A 695 -7.59 1.45 12.94
N ALA A 696 -6.61 2.32 12.66
CA ALA A 696 -5.21 2.06 13.00
C ALA A 696 -4.87 2.29 14.49
N SER A 697 -5.74 2.95 15.25
CA SER A 697 -5.54 3.26 16.68
C SER A 697 -5.96 2.15 17.63
N THR A 698 -6.58 1.07 17.12
CA THR A 698 -7.16 0.00 17.93
C THR A 698 -7.14 -1.32 17.18
N SER A 699 -7.10 -2.43 17.90
CA SER A 699 -7.51 -3.75 17.39
C SER A 699 -8.97 -4.02 17.74
N ILE A 700 -9.59 -4.91 16.97
CA ILE A 700 -10.85 -5.54 17.34
C ILE A 700 -10.48 -6.95 17.83
N ALA A 701 -11.32 -7.53 18.69
CA ALA A 701 -11.35 -8.97 18.97
C ALA A 701 -12.81 -9.39 19.15
N ILE A 702 -13.10 -10.67 18.95
CA ILE A 702 -14.47 -11.20 18.97
C ILE A 702 -14.56 -12.42 19.91
N GLU A 703 -15.24 -12.23 21.04
CA GLU A 703 -15.58 -13.29 21.99
C GLU A 703 -16.99 -13.78 21.64
N THR A 704 -17.08 -14.80 20.77
CA THR A 704 -18.37 -15.26 20.22
C THR A 704 -18.59 -16.76 20.36
N ALA A 705 -19.80 -17.15 20.71
CA ALA A 705 -20.27 -18.53 20.62
C ALA A 705 -20.76 -18.92 19.20
N GLN A 706 -20.74 -18.04 18.18
CA GLN A 706 -21.21 -18.36 16.82
C GLN A 706 -20.09 -18.78 15.84
N ALA A 707 -18.84 -18.90 16.29
CA ALA A 707 -17.69 -19.27 15.46
C ALA A 707 -17.16 -20.66 15.85
N PHE A 708 -17.15 -21.60 14.91
CA PHE A 708 -16.71 -22.98 15.16
C PHE A 708 -16.03 -23.68 13.98
N SER A 709 -16.24 -23.23 12.75
CA SER A 709 -15.58 -23.79 11.55
C SER A 709 -14.39 -22.93 11.10
N THR A 710 -13.49 -23.52 10.31
CA THR A 710 -12.38 -22.82 9.64
C THR A 710 -12.87 -21.63 8.82
N HIS A 711 -14.02 -21.77 8.16
CA HIS A 711 -14.66 -20.71 7.39
C HIS A 711 -15.12 -19.53 8.27
N HIS A 712 -15.68 -19.78 9.45
CA HIS A 712 -16.16 -18.70 10.34
C HIS A 712 -14.98 -17.84 10.82
N MET A 713 -13.86 -18.47 11.19
CA MET A 713 -12.64 -17.78 11.59
C MET A 713 -12.08 -16.94 10.43
N ALA A 714 -12.00 -17.51 9.22
CA ALA A 714 -11.53 -16.80 8.03
C ALA A 714 -12.41 -15.57 7.69
N CYS A 715 -13.74 -15.67 7.83
CA CYS A 715 -14.65 -14.54 7.66
C CYS A 715 -14.44 -13.47 8.73
N LEU A 716 -14.34 -13.83 10.02
CA LEU A 716 -14.16 -12.84 11.09
C LEU A 716 -12.86 -12.04 10.91
N VAL A 717 -11.73 -12.72 10.66
CA VAL A 717 -10.44 -12.06 10.38
C VAL A 717 -10.51 -11.24 9.10
N GLY A 718 -11.09 -11.78 8.02
CA GLY A 718 -11.21 -11.10 6.72
C GLY A 718 -12.05 -9.82 6.75
N TYR A 719 -12.99 -9.70 7.69
CA TYR A 719 -13.83 -8.50 7.90
C TYR A 719 -13.36 -7.63 9.09
N GLY A 720 -12.16 -7.89 9.62
CA GLY A 720 -11.41 -6.93 10.45
C GLY A 720 -11.39 -7.20 11.96
N ALA A 721 -11.65 -8.44 12.39
CA ALA A 721 -11.32 -8.92 13.75
C ALA A 721 -9.79 -8.98 14.00
#